data_AF-A0A8H7UEU7-F1
#
_entry.id   AF-A0A8H7UEU7-F1
#
_cell.length_a   1.000
_cell.length_b   1.000
_cell.length_c   1.000
_cell.angle_alpha   90.00
_cell.angle_beta   90.00
_cell.angle_gamma   90.00
#
_symmetry.space_group_name_H-M   'P 1'
#
loop_
_entity.id
_entity.type
_entity.pdbx_description
1 polymer ?
#
loop_
_entity_poly.entity_id
_entity_poly.type
_entity_poly.pdbx_seq_one_letter_code
_entity_poly.pdbx_strand_id
1 'polypeptide(L)'
;MMMYLEWKQQLDMVQSELDKSQAAAKENIDQANSAKSELADFKKQMEQSEDVKKQLQETSDELERLKASISEKDEDATRTKEILDDLKRQIAEADDVKSKLNEATEALARSEATVQENSNDAGRSQEQIEDLKVQLKTATYALEEAKALEAKKSSEVDLVQNNTTELNSHIEKFGEEKEELLKKISSLETSLEELRKKEVEPKSTNGQHSKQGNKAAALQQKIDNINQERQNFERNSGKKLSKLQEQHREAEKRILEKEGIIKSLSTELEEIKANGTTSTNETSAAQHEDLQTKYNDLQAQYDTRQVELSDEKAKLAQSLAQLGELENLRKEHDTLQAQYNSCQTELSDTKASLQQSESQRRESVDIQKEHTALQAKYDSDLAELSDVKEKLQKVEQQLRDAGELDAKVTELTSTIDNLKAGMETERQAVQSERETNATEIKAKLEEIASLESEKLSLLSEQKEGSERHSVLTAEREQAAALLQKVTQERDEISAWKAEQETLSQQQQNAHESANKELSIKIEELNSLVEKHKNAELSAVESVTALESKISKLEETIEAHEKKGKDIEESLTFAKETIHQRDSHISELEEKIESITKDLNTSTQRANKLEKDRSNLTEEINIFKGQLSELTDQLIAAQQNVKETESSVHERLDKQRQEYQTSIDGVKEQLAEAIRKESEHNNALAEMKQQLKLAQDELESARNASSGLQKHLDEQVTALKKSEEECHALRTALAEAKDVSYKQISELRQQSTDAQKEADEKRVKVSELEKQLSDLENMKRTESGQLQSHLDDAQKKLENLGQVLDNARKEIEERSASIENLQQDLESASLRNKDLEENVSKLSSDWENEKEHWNSLESELVGVSQDVKRIKDINDNLSKDLESRNKQIEEIKVKESHLKMLNKTLQEEIRKFSRPNYAPGNHTSPPSRSESHIGLSDSSPPSARMSLNIPRNAPATGTPPEVNIEYLKNVLIKFIEDKRTRARLIPVITTMLNCTPEETHRLQSKV
;
A
#
# COMPACT_ATOMS: atom_id res chain seq x y z
N MET A 1 -160.47 23.88 -47.48
CA MET A 1 -159.66 22.67 -47.23
C MET A 1 -158.23 22.82 -47.76
N MET A 2 -157.98 23.12 -49.04
CA MET A 2 -156.61 23.23 -49.60
C MET A 2 -155.64 24.09 -48.78
N MET A 3 -155.99 25.33 -48.40
CA MET A 3 -155.14 26.20 -47.57
C MET A 3 -154.64 25.55 -46.27
N TYR A 4 -155.43 24.65 -45.66
CA TYR A 4 -155.05 23.95 -44.42
C TYR A 4 -154.04 22.82 -44.69
N LEU A 5 -154.13 22.16 -45.85
CA LEU A 5 -153.15 21.17 -46.29
C LEU A 5 -151.82 21.84 -46.69
N GLU A 6 -151.90 22.96 -47.41
CA GLU A 6 -150.74 23.71 -47.89
C GLU A 6 -149.98 24.39 -46.73
N TRP A 7 -150.69 25.04 -45.80
CA TRP A 7 -150.09 25.58 -44.58
C TRP A 7 -149.52 24.49 -43.68
N LYS A 8 -150.21 23.35 -43.53
CA LYS A 8 -149.67 22.21 -42.79
C LYS A 8 -148.41 21.65 -43.47
N GLN A 9 -148.40 21.50 -44.79
CA GLN A 9 -147.24 20.99 -45.51
C GLN A 9 -146.02 21.92 -45.38
N GLN A 10 -146.21 23.25 -45.37
CA GLN A 10 -145.15 24.20 -45.06
C GLN A 10 -144.69 24.10 -43.59
N LEU A 11 -145.63 23.95 -42.64
CA LEU A 11 -145.31 23.80 -41.22
C LEU A 11 -144.53 22.50 -40.94
N ASP A 12 -144.97 21.37 -41.49
CA ASP A 12 -144.30 20.07 -41.40
C ASP A 12 -142.92 20.11 -42.08
N MET A 13 -142.76 20.88 -43.17
CA MET A 13 -141.48 21.07 -43.86
C MET A 13 -140.50 21.94 -43.05
N VAL A 14 -140.95 23.08 -42.53
CA VAL A 14 -140.13 23.96 -41.66
C VAL A 14 -139.78 23.26 -40.35
N GLN A 15 -140.70 22.46 -39.77
CA GLN A 15 -140.38 21.61 -38.64
C GLN A 15 -139.31 20.56 -39.01
N SER A 16 -139.43 19.91 -40.18
CA SER A 16 -138.41 18.96 -40.64
C SER A 16 -137.04 19.62 -40.88
N GLU A 17 -136.99 20.86 -41.36
CA GLU A 17 -135.73 21.61 -41.51
C GLU A 17 -135.17 22.08 -40.17
N LEU A 18 -136.04 22.50 -39.23
CA LEU A 18 -135.65 22.84 -37.87
C LEU A 18 -135.10 21.62 -37.12
N ASP A 19 -135.77 20.47 -37.21
CA ASP A 19 -135.34 19.21 -36.60
C ASP A 19 -133.99 18.74 -37.19
N LYS A 20 -133.80 18.84 -38.52
CA LYS A 20 -132.52 18.58 -39.18
C LYS A 20 -131.44 19.56 -38.72
N SER A 21 -131.75 20.85 -38.61
CA SER A 21 -130.80 21.86 -38.17
C SER A 21 -130.43 21.69 -36.69
N GLN A 22 -131.36 21.25 -35.85
CA GLN A 22 -131.09 20.92 -34.45
C GLN A 22 -130.29 19.62 -34.32
N ALA A 23 -130.58 18.60 -35.13
CA ALA A 23 -129.79 17.38 -35.21
C ALA A 23 -128.34 17.66 -35.65
N ALA A 24 -128.15 18.42 -36.73
CA ALA A 24 -126.82 18.81 -37.21
C ALA A 24 -126.08 19.75 -36.24
N ALA A 25 -126.78 20.68 -35.59
CA ALA A 25 -126.18 21.52 -34.53
C ALA A 25 -125.75 20.67 -33.32
N LYS A 26 -126.56 19.69 -32.91
CA LYS A 26 -126.20 18.75 -31.85
C LYS A 26 -125.03 17.86 -32.25
N GLU A 27 -125.03 17.31 -33.46
CA GLU A 27 -123.93 16.49 -33.98
C GLU A 27 -122.61 17.28 -34.00
N ASN A 28 -122.63 18.53 -34.47
CA ASN A 28 -121.47 19.43 -34.42
C ASN A 28 -121.01 19.73 -32.98
N ILE A 29 -121.93 19.86 -32.01
CA ILE A 29 -121.60 20.02 -30.59
C ILE A 29 -120.98 18.75 -30.01
N ASP A 30 -121.54 17.58 -30.32
CA ASP A 30 -121.04 16.28 -29.86
C ASP A 30 -119.66 15.96 -30.48
N GLN A 31 -119.45 16.26 -31.76
CA GLN A 31 -118.14 16.19 -32.43
C GLN A 31 -117.13 17.18 -31.81
N ALA A 32 -117.53 18.44 -31.56
CA ALA A 32 -116.65 19.43 -30.91
C ALA A 32 -116.28 19.03 -29.47
N ASN A 33 -117.18 18.36 -28.75
CA ASN A 33 -116.90 17.80 -27.43
C ASN A 33 -115.95 16.58 -27.51
N SER A 34 -116.09 15.70 -28.51
CA SER A 34 -115.15 14.59 -28.74
C SER A 34 -113.74 15.12 -29.02
N ALA A 35 -113.60 16.01 -30.01
CA ALA A 35 -112.33 16.64 -30.36
C ALA A 35 -111.69 17.40 -29.18
N LYS A 36 -112.49 17.98 -28.28
CA LYS A 36 -112.01 18.63 -27.06
C LYS A 36 -111.55 17.63 -25.98
N SER A 37 -112.13 16.44 -25.91
CA SER A 37 -111.64 15.34 -25.07
C SER A 37 -110.32 14.80 -25.63
N GLU A 38 -110.29 14.49 -26.94
CA GLU A 38 -109.10 14.00 -27.64
C GLU A 38 -107.91 14.95 -27.51
N LEU A 39 -108.15 16.27 -27.60
CA LEU A 39 -107.10 17.29 -27.42
C LEU A 39 -106.65 17.42 -25.96
N ALA A 40 -107.51 17.15 -24.98
CA ALA A 40 -107.13 17.09 -23.57
C ALA A 40 -106.28 15.83 -23.27
N ASP A 41 -106.64 14.68 -23.83
CA ASP A 41 -105.87 13.44 -23.71
C ASP A 41 -104.52 13.56 -24.45
N PHE A 42 -104.47 14.17 -25.63
CA PHE A 42 -103.22 14.44 -26.35
C PHE A 42 -102.31 15.40 -25.56
N LYS A 43 -102.87 16.45 -24.94
CA LYS A 43 -102.09 17.34 -24.06
C LYS A 43 -101.51 16.57 -22.86
N LYS A 44 -102.30 15.68 -22.26
CA LYS A 44 -101.85 14.83 -21.15
C LYS A 44 -100.73 13.87 -21.57
N GLN A 45 -100.79 13.31 -22.77
CA GLN A 45 -99.71 12.49 -23.33
C GLN A 45 -98.43 13.31 -23.59
N MET A 46 -98.55 14.54 -24.08
CA MET A 46 -97.40 15.45 -24.23
C MET A 46 -96.74 15.78 -22.87
N GLU A 47 -97.55 16.06 -21.85
CA GLU A 47 -97.08 16.35 -20.48
C GLU A 47 -96.35 15.13 -19.86
N GLN A 48 -96.91 13.92 -20.04
CA GLN A 48 -96.24 12.66 -19.68
C GLN A 48 -94.94 12.40 -20.48
N SER A 49 -94.88 12.82 -21.75
CA SER A 49 -93.67 12.68 -22.57
C SER A 49 -92.55 13.64 -22.14
N GLU A 50 -92.87 14.81 -21.60
CA GLU A 50 -91.88 15.74 -21.03
C GLU A 50 -91.32 15.18 -19.71
N ASP A 51 -92.18 14.63 -18.83
CA ASP A 51 -91.75 13.97 -17.59
C ASP A 51 -90.82 12.77 -17.85
N VAL A 52 -91.17 11.90 -18.80
CA VAL A 52 -90.32 10.76 -19.21
C VAL A 52 -88.99 11.23 -19.78
N LYS A 53 -88.99 12.30 -20.59
CA LYS A 53 -87.77 12.90 -21.14
C LYS A 53 -86.88 13.50 -20.04
N LYS A 54 -87.47 14.10 -19.01
CA LYS A 54 -86.74 14.62 -17.84
C LYS A 54 -86.10 13.48 -17.03
N GLN A 55 -86.83 12.41 -16.77
CA GLN A 55 -86.29 11.20 -16.11
C GLN A 55 -85.16 10.54 -16.93
N LEU A 56 -85.27 10.55 -18.27
CA LEU A 56 -84.21 10.06 -19.16
C LEU A 56 -82.94 10.92 -19.09
N GLN A 57 -83.07 12.24 -18.95
CA GLN A 57 -81.93 13.13 -18.73
C GLN A 57 -81.30 12.90 -17.35
N GLU A 58 -82.11 12.85 -16.29
CA GLU A 58 -81.63 12.64 -14.91
C GLU A 58 -80.86 11.31 -14.78
N THR A 59 -81.36 10.24 -15.38
CA THR A 59 -80.66 8.94 -15.43
C THR A 59 -79.43 8.92 -16.35
N SER A 60 -79.39 9.77 -17.39
CA SER A 60 -78.18 9.97 -18.21
C SER A 60 -77.09 10.70 -17.42
N ASP A 61 -77.44 11.75 -16.68
CA ASP A 61 -76.52 12.52 -15.85
C ASP A 61 -75.95 11.66 -14.70
N GLU A 62 -76.78 10.77 -14.11
CA GLU A 62 -76.32 9.77 -13.14
C GLU A 62 -75.38 8.73 -13.77
N LEU A 63 -75.66 8.26 -15.00
CA LEU A 63 -74.77 7.35 -15.72
C LEU A 63 -73.40 7.97 -16.04
N GLU A 64 -73.31 9.27 -16.34
CA GLU A 64 -72.03 9.96 -16.52
C GLU A 64 -71.27 10.12 -15.19
N ARG A 65 -71.95 10.45 -14.10
CA ARG A 65 -71.34 10.47 -12.75
C ARG A 65 -70.80 9.11 -12.33
N LEU A 66 -71.54 8.04 -12.59
CA LEU A 66 -71.10 6.67 -12.31
C LEU A 66 -69.91 6.26 -13.17
N LYS A 67 -69.89 6.61 -14.47
CA LYS A 67 -68.70 6.40 -15.33
C LYS A 67 -67.46 7.13 -14.81
N ALA A 68 -67.60 8.39 -14.39
CA ALA A 68 -66.51 9.16 -13.81
C ALA A 68 -65.95 8.50 -12.54
N SER A 69 -66.83 8.08 -11.62
CA SER A 69 -66.41 7.40 -10.38
C SER A 69 -65.84 5.99 -10.60
N ILE A 70 -66.23 5.30 -11.68
CA ILE A 70 -65.56 4.06 -12.11
C ILE A 70 -64.16 4.37 -12.64
N SER A 71 -63.99 5.37 -13.51
CA SER A 71 -62.68 5.77 -14.04
C SER A 71 -61.70 6.20 -12.93
N GLU A 72 -62.18 6.94 -11.93
CA GLU A 72 -61.41 7.34 -10.75
C GLU A 72 -60.95 6.12 -9.93
N LYS A 73 -61.80 5.08 -9.81
CA LYS A 73 -61.46 3.84 -9.12
C LYS A 73 -60.55 2.91 -9.93
N ASP A 74 -60.65 2.92 -11.25
CA ASP A 74 -59.71 2.21 -12.12
C ASP A 74 -58.32 2.86 -12.06
N GLU A 75 -58.24 4.20 -12.00
CA GLU A 75 -56.98 4.91 -11.73
C GLU A 75 -56.39 4.52 -10.36
N ASP A 76 -57.17 4.58 -9.28
CA ASP A 76 -56.69 4.17 -7.94
C ASP A 76 -56.35 2.68 -7.87
N ALA A 77 -57.04 1.81 -8.62
CA ALA A 77 -56.66 0.40 -8.76
C ALA A 77 -55.32 0.23 -9.50
N THR A 78 -55.04 1.04 -10.53
CA THR A 78 -53.71 1.03 -11.18
C THR A 78 -52.61 1.52 -10.24
N ARG A 79 -52.80 2.64 -9.52
CA ARG A 79 -51.85 3.13 -8.50
C ARG A 79 -51.58 2.09 -7.41
N THR A 80 -52.64 1.44 -6.92
CA THR A 80 -52.53 0.37 -5.90
C THR A 80 -51.78 -0.84 -6.43
N LYS A 81 -51.93 -1.17 -7.73
CA LYS A 81 -51.17 -2.23 -8.38
C LYS A 81 -49.70 -1.86 -8.57
N GLU A 82 -49.40 -0.64 -9.00
CA GLU A 82 -48.02 -0.14 -9.13
C GLU A 82 -47.29 -0.21 -7.79
N ILE A 83 -47.91 0.27 -6.71
CA ILE A 83 -47.38 0.16 -5.33
C ILE A 83 -47.19 -1.32 -4.93
N LEU A 84 -48.11 -2.22 -5.29
CA LEU A 84 -47.99 -3.65 -5.00
C LEU A 84 -46.83 -4.31 -5.77
N ASP A 85 -46.61 -3.92 -7.02
CA ASP A 85 -45.55 -4.48 -7.87
C ASP A 85 -44.16 -3.92 -7.48
N ASP A 86 -44.06 -2.65 -7.03
CA ASP A 86 -42.87 -2.10 -6.38
C ASP A 86 -42.57 -2.77 -5.03
N LEU A 87 -43.58 -3.06 -4.21
CA LEU A 87 -43.39 -3.79 -2.94
C LEU A 87 -42.91 -5.23 -3.18
N LYS A 88 -43.41 -5.94 -4.21
CA LYS A 88 -42.88 -7.25 -4.62
C LYS A 88 -41.41 -7.15 -5.04
N ARG A 89 -41.06 -6.10 -5.79
CA ARG A 89 -39.69 -5.84 -6.22
C ARG A 89 -38.76 -5.62 -5.02
N GLN A 90 -39.16 -4.80 -4.06
CA GLN A 90 -38.39 -4.57 -2.82
C GLN A 90 -38.21 -5.87 -2.00
N ILE A 91 -39.22 -6.74 -1.95
CA ILE A 91 -39.11 -8.06 -1.31
C ILE A 91 -38.10 -8.95 -2.05
N ALA A 92 -38.15 -9.00 -3.39
CA ALA A 92 -37.20 -9.78 -4.19
C ALA A 92 -35.75 -9.27 -4.07
N GLU A 93 -35.57 -7.94 -4.02
CA GLU A 93 -34.27 -7.31 -3.78
C GLU A 93 -33.76 -7.61 -2.35
N ALA A 94 -34.64 -7.67 -1.35
CA ALA A 94 -34.29 -8.10 0.01
C ALA A 94 -33.91 -9.59 0.11
N ASP A 95 -34.57 -10.49 -0.63
CA ASP A 95 -34.20 -11.90 -0.68
C ASP A 95 -32.87 -12.16 -1.43
N ASP A 96 -32.54 -11.39 -2.47
CA ASP A 96 -31.23 -11.45 -3.13
C ASP A 96 -30.10 -10.94 -2.20
N VAL A 97 -30.35 -9.88 -1.42
CA VAL A 97 -29.45 -9.43 -0.33
C VAL A 97 -29.30 -10.50 0.75
N LYS A 98 -30.38 -11.21 1.11
CA LYS A 98 -30.35 -12.31 2.08
C LYS A 98 -29.57 -13.52 1.58
N SER A 99 -29.66 -13.86 0.28
CA SER A 99 -28.80 -14.89 -0.35
C SER A 99 -27.33 -14.51 -0.25
N LYS A 100 -26.98 -13.28 -0.67
CA LYS A 100 -25.62 -12.74 -0.59
C LYS A 100 -25.07 -12.72 0.84
N LEU A 101 -25.89 -12.40 1.84
CA LEU A 101 -25.50 -12.43 3.25
C LEU A 101 -25.22 -13.86 3.73
N ASN A 102 -26.02 -14.84 3.32
CA ASN A 102 -25.77 -16.26 3.62
C ASN A 102 -24.50 -16.76 2.91
N GLU A 103 -24.31 -16.43 1.63
CA GLU A 103 -23.11 -16.76 0.84
C GLU A 103 -21.84 -16.15 1.47
N ALA A 104 -21.91 -14.89 1.92
CA ALA A 104 -20.81 -14.24 2.65
C ALA A 104 -20.55 -14.88 4.03
N THR A 105 -21.59 -15.32 4.73
CA THR A 105 -21.48 -16.03 6.02
C THR A 105 -20.85 -17.41 5.83
N GLU A 106 -21.22 -18.14 4.78
CA GLU A 106 -20.57 -19.40 4.40
C GLU A 106 -19.12 -19.19 3.95
N ALA A 107 -18.83 -18.14 3.19
CA ALA A 107 -17.46 -17.79 2.79
C ALA A 107 -16.58 -17.46 4.01
N LEU A 108 -17.13 -16.73 5.00
CA LEU A 108 -16.46 -16.45 6.27
C LEU A 108 -16.20 -17.74 7.05
N ALA A 109 -17.20 -18.61 7.22
CA ALA A 109 -17.05 -19.89 7.92
C ALA A 109 -16.02 -20.83 7.24
N ARG A 110 -15.97 -20.83 5.89
CA ARG A 110 -14.93 -21.54 5.13
C ARG A 110 -13.55 -20.91 5.35
N SER A 111 -13.46 -19.57 5.38
CA SER A 111 -12.22 -18.86 5.70
C SER A 111 -11.72 -19.20 7.10
N GLU A 112 -12.59 -19.13 8.12
CA GLU A 112 -12.26 -19.51 9.50
C GLU A 112 -11.80 -20.96 9.61
N ALA A 113 -12.44 -21.89 8.90
CA ALA A 113 -12.00 -23.29 8.83
C ALA A 113 -10.58 -23.42 8.24
N THR A 114 -10.28 -22.73 7.13
CA THR A 114 -8.92 -22.74 6.55
C THR A 114 -7.88 -22.04 7.44
N VAL A 115 -8.25 -21.00 8.18
CA VAL A 115 -7.36 -20.35 9.17
C VAL A 115 -7.07 -21.30 10.33
N GLN A 116 -8.07 -22.04 10.80
CA GLN A 116 -7.89 -23.06 11.84
C GLN A 116 -7.05 -24.25 11.35
N GLU A 117 -7.23 -24.69 10.11
CA GLU A 117 -6.41 -25.74 9.48
C GLU A 117 -4.95 -25.29 9.34
N ASN A 118 -4.70 -24.10 8.78
CA ASN A 118 -3.37 -23.49 8.73
C ASN A 118 -2.74 -23.30 10.13
N SER A 119 -3.53 -22.95 11.15
CA SER A 119 -3.04 -22.86 12.53
C SER A 119 -2.67 -24.23 13.12
N ASN A 120 -3.40 -25.29 12.75
CA ASN A 120 -3.09 -26.66 13.17
C ASN A 120 -1.81 -27.16 12.47
N ASP A 121 -1.62 -26.86 11.18
CA ASP A 121 -0.42 -27.22 10.42
C ASP A 121 0.80 -26.38 10.81
N ALA A 122 0.63 -25.11 11.19
CA ALA A 122 1.67 -24.34 11.85
C ALA A 122 2.09 -24.98 13.19
N GLY A 123 1.12 -25.46 13.98
CA GLY A 123 1.38 -26.22 15.21
C GLY A 123 2.18 -27.51 14.97
N ARG A 124 1.76 -28.34 14.00
CA ARG A 124 2.47 -29.55 13.55
C ARG A 124 3.88 -29.23 13.04
N SER A 125 4.03 -28.15 12.29
CA SER A 125 5.34 -27.69 11.78
C SER A 125 6.26 -27.24 12.92
N GLN A 126 5.71 -26.58 13.95
CA GLN A 126 6.46 -26.18 15.14
C GLN A 126 6.85 -27.38 16.00
N GLU A 127 5.99 -28.39 16.13
CA GLU A 127 6.30 -29.69 16.76
C GLU A 127 7.43 -30.42 16.01
N GLN A 128 7.36 -30.51 14.68
CA GLN A 128 8.43 -31.05 13.83
C GLN A 128 9.75 -30.26 13.96
N ILE A 129 9.70 -28.94 14.06
CA ILE A 129 10.88 -28.09 14.29
C ILE A 129 11.52 -28.38 15.65
N GLU A 130 10.73 -28.62 16.70
CA GLU A 130 11.27 -28.95 18.02
C GLU A 130 11.86 -30.38 18.06
N ASP A 131 11.20 -31.35 17.42
CA ASP A 131 11.74 -32.70 17.20
C ASP A 131 13.05 -32.66 16.40
N LEU A 132 13.13 -31.84 15.35
CA LEU A 132 14.37 -31.64 14.58
C LEU A 132 15.47 -30.98 15.42
N LYS A 133 15.16 -30.06 16.34
CA LYS A 133 16.15 -29.53 17.30
C LYS A 133 16.63 -30.62 18.27
N VAL A 134 15.75 -31.48 18.76
CA VAL A 134 16.11 -32.62 19.64
C VAL A 134 16.99 -33.62 18.89
N GLN A 135 16.66 -33.95 17.65
CA GLN A 135 17.48 -34.79 16.77
C GLN A 135 18.84 -34.15 16.48
N LEU A 136 18.89 -32.86 16.13
CA LEU A 136 20.13 -32.12 15.84
C LEU A 136 21.03 -32.01 17.09
N LYS A 137 20.45 -31.79 18.27
CA LYS A 137 21.18 -31.83 19.55
C LYS A 137 21.75 -33.22 19.83
N THR A 138 20.98 -34.27 19.56
CA THR A 138 21.42 -35.67 19.71
C THR A 138 22.55 -36.01 18.73
N ALA A 139 22.43 -35.58 17.47
CA ALA A 139 23.47 -35.71 16.45
C ALA A 139 24.74 -34.90 16.79
N THR A 140 24.60 -33.75 17.47
CA THR A 140 25.74 -32.95 17.95
C THR A 140 26.53 -33.70 19.02
N TYR A 141 25.86 -34.30 20.01
CA TYR A 141 26.53 -35.15 21.00
C TYR A 141 27.19 -36.38 20.35
N ALA A 142 26.52 -37.05 19.42
CA ALA A 142 27.09 -38.17 18.67
C ALA A 142 28.31 -37.76 17.81
N LEU A 143 28.35 -36.52 17.30
CA LEU A 143 29.49 -35.97 16.58
C LEU A 143 30.66 -35.63 17.51
N GLU A 144 30.41 -35.16 18.74
CA GLU A 144 31.46 -34.97 19.75
C GLU A 144 32.03 -36.31 20.25
N GLU A 145 31.17 -37.32 20.45
CA GLU A 145 31.61 -38.70 20.75
C GLU A 145 32.43 -39.30 19.58
N ALA A 146 31.97 -39.11 18.34
CA ALA A 146 32.72 -39.53 17.15
C ALA A 146 34.09 -38.84 17.05
N LYS A 147 34.18 -37.54 17.34
CA LYS A 147 35.47 -36.80 17.40
C LYS A 147 36.37 -37.29 18.53
N ALA A 148 35.82 -37.65 19.69
CA ALA A 148 36.60 -38.24 20.78
C ALA A 148 37.14 -39.63 20.40
N LEU A 149 36.34 -40.44 19.69
CA LEU A 149 36.78 -41.72 19.12
C LEU A 149 37.79 -41.54 17.98
N GLU A 150 37.69 -40.49 17.18
CA GLU A 150 38.64 -40.15 16.12
C GLU A 150 39.98 -39.66 16.69
N ALA A 151 39.97 -38.81 17.73
CA ALA A 151 41.17 -38.43 18.46
C ALA A 151 41.86 -39.64 19.12
N LYS A 152 41.09 -40.58 19.68
CA LYS A 152 41.62 -41.85 20.19
C LYS A 152 42.23 -42.71 19.07
N LYS A 153 41.55 -42.81 17.93
CA LYS A 153 42.07 -43.50 16.73
C LYS A 153 43.33 -42.84 16.19
N SER A 154 43.47 -41.51 16.25
CA SER A 154 44.71 -40.83 15.89
C SER A 154 45.87 -41.31 16.77
N SER A 155 45.67 -41.38 18.08
CA SER A 155 46.68 -41.92 19.01
C SER A 155 46.99 -43.41 18.77
N GLU A 156 46.03 -44.21 18.30
CA GLU A 156 46.28 -45.61 17.88
C GLU A 156 46.99 -45.67 16.51
N VAL A 157 46.70 -44.74 15.58
CA VAL A 157 47.38 -44.59 14.29
C VAL A 157 48.82 -44.13 14.47
N ASP A 158 49.12 -43.18 15.36
CA ASP A 158 50.49 -42.76 15.68
C ASP A 158 51.32 -43.93 16.24
N LEU A 159 50.71 -44.77 17.09
CA LEU A 159 51.34 -45.99 17.61
C LEU A 159 51.56 -47.04 16.50
N VAL A 160 50.56 -47.27 15.65
CA VAL A 160 50.65 -48.16 14.49
C VAL A 160 51.67 -47.64 13.48
N GLN A 161 51.81 -46.32 13.31
CA GLN A 161 52.73 -45.70 12.36
C GLN A 161 54.19 -45.81 12.85
N ASN A 162 54.44 -45.64 14.15
CA ASN A 162 55.74 -46.00 14.74
C ASN A 162 56.07 -47.50 14.52
N ASN A 163 55.14 -48.40 14.86
CA ASN A 163 55.31 -49.84 14.60
C ASN A 163 55.49 -50.15 13.11
N THR A 164 54.88 -49.37 12.22
CA THR A 164 55.02 -49.48 10.77
C THR A 164 56.38 -48.95 10.29
N THR A 165 56.99 -47.96 10.95
CA THR A 165 58.38 -47.58 10.66
C THR A 165 59.40 -48.64 11.09
N GLU A 166 59.19 -49.30 12.23
CA GLU A 166 59.99 -50.48 12.60
C GLU A 166 59.78 -51.65 11.63
N LEU A 167 58.53 -51.92 11.24
CA LEU A 167 58.20 -52.96 10.27
C LEU A 167 58.77 -52.65 8.88
N ASN A 168 58.72 -51.40 8.43
CA ASN A 168 59.30 -50.98 7.15
C ASN A 168 60.83 -51.10 7.16
N SER A 169 61.51 -50.81 8.28
CA SER A 169 62.94 -51.09 8.46
C SER A 169 63.29 -52.57 8.36
N HIS A 170 62.37 -53.47 8.73
CA HIS A 170 62.51 -54.91 8.50
C HIS A 170 62.15 -55.31 7.06
N ILE A 171 61.11 -54.72 6.46
CA ILE A 171 60.69 -54.94 5.07
C ILE A 171 61.75 -54.46 4.08
N GLU A 172 62.51 -53.40 4.39
CA GLU A 172 63.60 -52.90 3.55
C GLU A 172 64.74 -53.93 3.47
N LYS A 173 65.15 -54.52 4.62
CA LYS A 173 66.09 -55.66 4.66
C LYS A 173 65.57 -56.90 3.95
N PHE A 174 64.32 -57.29 4.18
CA PHE A 174 63.68 -58.37 3.40
C PHE A 174 63.51 -58.00 1.92
N GLY A 175 63.54 -56.71 1.57
CA GLY A 175 63.51 -56.19 0.21
C GLY A 175 64.84 -56.46 -0.51
N GLU A 176 65.97 -56.19 0.14
CA GLU A 176 67.31 -56.54 -0.36
C GLU A 176 67.42 -58.05 -0.61
N GLU A 177 67.02 -58.89 0.36
CA GLU A 177 66.98 -60.35 0.22
C GLU A 177 66.03 -60.81 -0.91
N LYS A 178 64.85 -60.18 -1.02
CA LYS A 178 63.85 -60.47 -2.05
C LYS A 178 64.31 -60.05 -3.45
N GLU A 179 65.07 -58.97 -3.62
CA GLU A 179 65.54 -58.56 -4.94
C GLU A 179 66.60 -59.54 -5.50
N GLU A 180 67.42 -60.13 -4.63
CA GLU A 180 68.33 -61.21 -5.02
C GLU A 180 67.59 -62.50 -5.44
N LEU A 181 66.41 -62.75 -4.85
CA LEU A 181 65.52 -63.85 -5.24
C LEU A 181 64.73 -63.53 -6.52
N LEU A 182 64.23 -62.31 -6.70
CA LEU A 182 63.50 -61.90 -7.91
C LEU A 182 64.40 -61.92 -9.15
N LYS A 183 65.68 -61.57 -9.03
CA LYS A 183 66.67 -61.75 -10.12
C LYS A 183 66.83 -63.22 -10.56
N LYS A 184 66.58 -64.19 -9.67
CA LYS A 184 66.53 -65.62 -10.01
C LYS A 184 65.17 -65.99 -10.63
N ILE A 185 64.06 -65.51 -10.07
CA ILE A 185 62.69 -65.83 -10.51
C ILE A 185 62.37 -65.25 -11.90
N SER A 186 62.80 -64.03 -12.23
CA SER A 186 62.55 -63.43 -13.56
C SER A 186 63.18 -64.23 -14.72
N SER A 187 64.24 -65.01 -14.44
CA SER A 187 64.84 -65.93 -15.43
C SER A 187 63.96 -67.15 -15.74
N LEU A 188 63.00 -67.47 -14.87
CA LEU A 188 62.09 -68.61 -14.99
C LEU A 188 60.71 -68.19 -15.52
N GLU A 189 60.16 -67.06 -15.06
CA GLU A 189 58.83 -66.58 -15.48
C GLU A 189 58.77 -66.19 -16.96
N THR A 190 59.91 -65.72 -17.52
CA THR A 190 60.09 -65.51 -18.96
C THR A 190 59.87 -66.78 -19.80
N SER A 191 59.84 -67.97 -19.19
CA SER A 191 59.58 -69.26 -19.84
C SER A 191 58.15 -69.81 -19.65
N LEU A 192 57.23 -69.06 -18.99
CA LEU A 192 55.88 -69.56 -18.65
C LEU A 192 54.71 -68.79 -19.28
N GLU A 193 54.89 -67.53 -19.65
CA GLU A 193 53.80 -66.68 -20.19
C GLU A 193 53.41 -67.04 -21.65
N GLU A 194 54.08 -68.01 -22.28
CA GLU A 194 53.87 -68.37 -23.69
C GLU A 194 52.58 -69.21 -23.95
N LEU A 195 51.81 -69.58 -22.92
CA LEU A 195 50.94 -70.79 -23.00
C LEU A 195 49.40 -70.67 -22.82
N ARG A 196 48.78 -69.59 -22.32
CA ARG A 196 47.31 -69.61 -22.03
C ARG A 196 46.49 -68.38 -22.46
N LYS A 197 45.99 -68.43 -23.70
CA LYS A 197 44.92 -67.58 -24.28
C LYS A 197 43.50 -68.15 -24.04
N LYS A 198 42.46 -67.30 -24.20
CA LYS A 198 41.03 -67.60 -24.50
C LYS A 198 40.21 -68.24 -23.35
N GLU A 199 38.86 -68.20 -23.25
CA GLU A 199 37.67 -67.66 -23.97
C GLU A 199 36.45 -67.77 -22.98
N VAL A 200 35.23 -67.20 -23.03
CA VAL A 200 34.47 -66.10 -23.70
C VAL A 200 33.00 -66.07 -23.12
N GLU A 201 32.29 -64.96 -23.36
CA GLU A 201 30.88 -64.48 -23.12
C GLU A 201 29.71 -65.30 -23.79
N PRO A 202 28.40 -64.86 -23.99
CA PRO A 202 27.48 -63.79 -23.45
C PRO A 202 25.91 -64.08 -23.41
N LYS A 203 25.03 -63.02 -23.29
CA LYS A 203 23.59 -62.82 -23.79
C LYS A 203 22.40 -63.40 -22.96
N SER A 204 21.07 -63.05 -23.05
CA SER A 204 20.14 -62.05 -23.69
C SER A 204 18.66 -62.27 -23.17
N THR A 205 17.51 -61.55 -23.35
CA THR A 205 17.01 -60.18 -23.78
C THR A 205 15.46 -59.99 -23.50
N ASN A 206 14.91 -58.75 -23.66
CA ASN A 206 13.49 -58.24 -23.85
C ASN A 206 12.25 -59.17 -24.00
N GLY A 207 10.97 -58.75 -23.82
CA GLY A 207 10.35 -57.43 -23.48
C GLY A 207 8.83 -57.28 -23.87
N GLN A 208 8.24 -56.06 -23.76
CA GLN A 208 6.90 -55.54 -24.23
C GLN A 208 5.64 -55.47 -23.29
N HIS A 209 4.80 -54.45 -23.54
CA HIS A 209 3.53 -54.11 -22.86
C HIS A 209 2.29 -54.19 -23.78
N SER A 210 1.15 -54.65 -23.24
CA SER A 210 -0.21 -54.05 -23.40
C SER A 210 -1.23 -54.81 -22.52
N LYS A 211 -2.48 -54.30 -22.41
CA LYS A 211 -3.60 -54.84 -21.57
C LYS A 211 -3.45 -54.62 -20.05
N GLN A 212 -3.83 -53.44 -19.54
CA GLN A 212 -4.02 -53.21 -18.10
C GLN A 212 -5.48 -53.32 -17.64
N GLY A 213 -6.48 -52.89 -18.43
CA GLY A 213 -7.90 -53.01 -18.06
C GLY A 213 -8.34 -54.45 -17.72
N ASN A 214 -8.00 -55.42 -18.58
CA ASN A 214 -8.29 -56.84 -18.32
C ASN A 214 -7.37 -57.45 -17.24
N LYS A 215 -6.25 -56.81 -16.86
CA LYS A 215 -5.31 -57.35 -15.85
C LYS A 215 -5.89 -57.24 -14.44
N ALA A 216 -6.56 -56.13 -14.11
CA ALA A 216 -7.19 -55.95 -12.80
C ALA A 216 -8.28 -56.99 -12.51
N ALA A 217 -9.17 -57.25 -13.47
CA ALA A 217 -10.22 -58.28 -13.33
C ALA A 217 -9.63 -59.70 -13.22
N ALA A 218 -8.61 -60.02 -14.01
CA ALA A 218 -7.93 -61.32 -13.93
C ALA A 218 -7.13 -61.50 -12.63
N LEU A 219 -6.52 -60.44 -12.10
CA LEU A 219 -5.86 -60.45 -10.78
C LEU A 219 -6.87 -60.63 -9.65
N GLN A 220 -8.00 -59.91 -9.67
CA GLN A 220 -9.08 -60.09 -8.68
C GLN A 220 -9.60 -61.53 -8.69
N GLN A 221 -9.95 -62.09 -9.85
CA GLN A 221 -10.41 -63.48 -9.96
C GLN A 221 -9.35 -64.48 -9.43
N LYS A 222 -8.06 -64.20 -9.63
CA LYS A 222 -6.97 -65.02 -9.10
C LYS A 222 -6.83 -64.90 -7.57
N ILE A 223 -6.98 -63.70 -7.03
CA ILE A 223 -7.01 -63.40 -5.59
C ILE A 223 -8.19 -64.11 -4.91
N ASP A 224 -9.37 -64.09 -5.54
CA ASP A 224 -10.59 -64.73 -5.04
C ASP A 224 -10.44 -66.27 -5.02
N ASN A 225 -9.89 -66.86 -6.09
CA ASN A 225 -9.59 -68.29 -6.14
C ASN A 225 -8.58 -68.70 -5.06
N ILE A 226 -7.47 -67.96 -4.90
CA ILE A 226 -6.45 -68.24 -3.87
C ILE A 226 -7.06 -68.11 -2.46
N ASN A 227 -7.93 -67.12 -2.21
CA ASN A 227 -8.66 -67.00 -0.95
C ASN A 227 -9.58 -68.20 -0.69
N GLN A 228 -10.27 -68.71 -1.72
CA GLN A 228 -11.14 -69.88 -1.59
C GLN A 228 -10.34 -71.16 -1.30
N GLU A 229 -9.21 -71.35 -1.97
CA GLU A 229 -8.26 -72.43 -1.69
C GLU A 229 -7.68 -72.32 -0.27
N ARG A 230 -7.29 -71.13 0.18
CA ARG A 230 -6.78 -70.91 1.55
C ARG A 230 -7.82 -71.22 2.62
N GLN A 231 -9.06 -70.73 2.49
CA GLN A 231 -10.13 -71.07 3.44
C GLN A 231 -10.45 -72.58 3.45
N ASN A 232 -10.39 -73.24 2.30
CA ASN A 232 -10.59 -74.69 2.21
C ASN A 232 -9.43 -75.46 2.86
N PHE A 233 -8.19 -74.98 2.72
CA PHE A 233 -7.02 -75.50 3.43
C PHE A 233 -7.19 -75.32 4.94
N GLU A 234 -7.42 -74.10 5.44
CA GLU A 234 -7.59 -73.78 6.87
C GLU A 234 -8.67 -74.67 7.53
N ARG A 235 -9.86 -74.77 6.91
CA ARG A 235 -10.99 -75.55 7.44
C ARG A 235 -10.72 -77.05 7.52
N ASN A 236 -9.91 -77.59 6.61
CA ASN A 236 -9.64 -79.04 6.53
C ASN A 236 -8.38 -79.43 7.31
N SER A 237 -7.30 -78.65 7.21
CA SER A 237 -6.05 -78.88 7.93
C SER A 237 -6.23 -78.71 9.44
N GLY A 238 -6.91 -77.65 9.90
CA GLY A 238 -7.16 -77.41 11.32
C GLY A 238 -7.96 -78.54 11.99
N LYS A 239 -9.00 -79.05 11.32
CA LYS A 239 -9.79 -80.21 11.81
C LYS A 239 -8.97 -81.51 11.81
N LYS A 240 -8.13 -81.74 10.80
CA LYS A 240 -7.26 -82.93 10.74
C LYS A 240 -6.17 -82.87 11.81
N LEU A 241 -5.54 -81.72 12.01
CA LEU A 241 -4.52 -81.46 13.03
C LEU A 241 -5.08 -81.65 14.45
N SER A 242 -6.20 -81.01 14.78
CA SER A 242 -6.84 -81.15 16.09
C SER A 242 -7.19 -82.61 16.39
N LYS A 243 -7.73 -83.35 15.42
CA LYS A 243 -8.04 -84.78 15.59
C LYS A 243 -6.79 -85.64 15.81
N LEU A 244 -5.70 -85.38 15.08
CA LEU A 244 -4.43 -86.11 15.25
C LEU A 244 -3.73 -85.78 16.57
N GLN A 245 -3.76 -84.52 17.01
CA GLN A 245 -3.23 -84.10 18.31
C GLN A 245 -3.98 -84.74 19.47
N GLU A 246 -5.30 -84.88 19.38
CA GLU A 246 -6.09 -85.57 20.41
C GLU A 246 -5.82 -87.08 20.40
N GLN A 247 -5.75 -87.71 19.22
CA GLN A 247 -5.35 -89.12 19.09
C GLN A 247 -3.93 -89.38 19.61
N HIS A 248 -3.02 -88.42 19.46
CA HIS A 248 -1.66 -88.49 20.02
C HIS A 248 -1.70 -88.46 21.57
N ARG A 249 -2.37 -87.47 22.19
CA ARG A 249 -2.53 -87.41 23.66
C ARG A 249 -3.22 -88.64 24.25
N GLU A 250 -4.27 -89.11 23.61
CA GLU A 250 -5.01 -90.32 24.02
C GLU A 250 -4.09 -91.55 24.00
N ALA A 251 -3.20 -91.68 23.00
CA ALA A 251 -2.20 -92.75 22.93
C ALA A 251 -1.08 -92.58 23.99
N GLU A 252 -0.54 -91.38 24.20
CA GLU A 252 0.45 -91.11 25.27
C GLU A 252 -0.11 -91.49 26.65
N LYS A 253 -1.35 -91.10 26.94
CA LYS A 253 -2.04 -91.43 28.19
C LYS A 253 -2.16 -92.95 28.39
N ARG A 254 -2.57 -93.69 27.36
CA ARG A 254 -2.67 -95.17 27.41
C ARG A 254 -1.32 -95.85 27.59
N ILE A 255 -0.26 -95.29 26.98
CA ILE A 255 1.12 -95.76 27.16
C ILE A 255 1.57 -95.58 28.62
N LEU A 256 1.32 -94.41 29.21
CA LEU A 256 1.63 -94.14 30.63
C LEU A 256 0.82 -95.03 31.59
N GLU A 257 -0.45 -95.26 31.30
CA GLU A 257 -1.33 -96.14 32.09
C GLU A 257 -0.85 -97.60 32.03
N LYS A 258 -0.55 -98.13 30.84
CA LYS A 258 0.04 -99.47 30.68
C LYS A 258 1.40 -99.59 31.35
N GLU A 259 2.27 -98.58 31.24
CA GLU A 259 3.54 -98.55 31.97
C GLU A 259 3.36 -98.58 33.50
N GLY A 260 2.33 -97.91 34.03
CA GLY A 260 1.98 -97.98 35.45
C GLY A 260 1.59 -99.39 35.88
N ILE A 261 0.72 -100.05 35.11
CA ILE A 261 0.28 -101.43 35.35
C ILE A 261 1.47 -102.40 35.26
N ILE A 262 2.34 -102.26 34.26
CA ILE A 262 3.54 -103.08 34.08
C ILE A 262 4.52 -102.90 35.26
N LYS A 263 4.68 -101.67 35.77
CA LYS A 263 5.48 -101.40 36.97
C LYS A 263 4.88 -102.08 38.22
N SER A 264 3.57 -102.03 38.41
CA SER A 264 2.87 -102.72 39.53
C SER A 264 3.03 -104.24 39.47
N LEU A 265 2.80 -104.84 38.29
CA LEU A 265 3.02 -106.27 38.07
C LEU A 265 4.49 -106.66 38.27
N SER A 266 5.44 -105.80 37.89
CA SER A 266 6.86 -106.03 38.16
C SER A 266 7.18 -106.06 39.66
N THR A 267 6.59 -105.17 40.45
CA THR A 267 6.78 -105.15 41.91
C THR A 267 6.12 -106.35 42.58
N GLU A 268 4.90 -106.73 42.18
CA GLU A 268 4.23 -107.92 42.71
C GLU A 268 4.98 -109.22 42.36
N LEU A 269 5.59 -109.31 41.17
CA LEU A 269 6.44 -110.43 40.77
C LEU A 269 7.70 -110.54 41.64
N GLU A 270 8.39 -109.43 41.93
CA GLU A 270 9.55 -109.43 42.82
C GLU A 270 9.16 -109.68 44.30
N GLU A 271 8.01 -109.20 44.76
CA GLU A 271 7.49 -109.51 46.09
C GLU A 271 7.15 -111.01 46.24
N ILE A 272 6.54 -111.64 45.23
CA ILE A 272 6.27 -113.09 45.27
C ILE A 272 7.58 -113.89 45.25
N LYS A 273 8.58 -113.50 44.45
CA LYS A 273 9.94 -114.10 44.49
C LYS A 273 10.55 -113.98 45.89
N ALA A 274 10.56 -112.78 46.47
CA ALA A 274 11.15 -112.52 47.78
C ALA A 274 10.50 -113.40 48.86
N ASN A 275 9.16 -113.39 48.94
CA ASN A 275 8.41 -114.20 49.90
C ASN A 275 8.64 -115.71 49.73
N GLY A 276 8.79 -116.20 48.48
CA GLY A 276 9.16 -117.59 48.20
C GLY A 276 10.54 -117.97 48.75
N THR A 277 11.51 -117.06 48.74
CA THR A 277 12.88 -117.33 49.24
C THR A 277 13.03 -117.29 50.77
N THR A 278 12.08 -116.68 51.49
CA THR A 278 12.20 -116.48 52.95
C THR A 278 11.53 -117.54 53.83
N SER A 279 10.85 -118.53 53.24
CA SER A 279 10.04 -119.51 53.99
C SER A 279 10.86 -120.71 54.52
N THR A 280 11.70 -120.50 55.54
CA THR A 280 12.43 -121.58 56.21
C THR A 280 11.59 -122.27 57.29
N ASN A 281 11.21 -123.53 57.02
CA ASN A 281 10.54 -124.50 57.91
C ASN A 281 9.06 -124.22 58.26
N GLU A 282 8.25 -125.27 58.19
CA GLU A 282 6.82 -125.35 58.61
C GLU A 282 5.77 -124.54 57.81
N THR A 283 5.98 -124.36 56.50
CA THR A 283 4.89 -124.15 55.53
C THR A 283 4.71 -125.38 54.63
N SER A 284 3.50 -125.59 54.12
CA SER A 284 3.14 -126.81 53.39
C SER A 284 3.44 -126.73 51.89
N ALA A 285 3.75 -127.88 51.26
CA ALA A 285 4.08 -127.95 49.83
C ALA A 285 3.01 -127.31 48.92
N ALA A 286 1.72 -127.44 49.29
CA ALA A 286 0.60 -126.82 48.57
C ALA A 286 0.70 -125.28 48.51
N GLN A 287 1.28 -124.63 49.53
CA GLN A 287 1.46 -123.17 49.53
C GLN A 287 2.58 -122.73 48.58
N HIS A 288 3.62 -123.57 48.38
CA HIS A 288 4.65 -123.31 47.38
C HIS A 288 4.12 -123.54 45.95
N GLU A 289 3.27 -124.54 45.74
CA GLU A 289 2.65 -124.81 44.44
C GLU A 289 1.64 -123.71 44.03
N ASP A 290 0.85 -123.22 44.98
CA ASP A 290 -0.05 -122.06 44.81
C ASP A 290 0.74 -120.77 44.50
N LEU A 291 1.79 -120.46 45.27
CA LEU A 291 2.67 -119.31 45.00
C LEU A 291 3.38 -119.41 43.64
N GLN A 292 3.84 -120.60 43.24
CA GLN A 292 4.49 -120.81 41.94
C GLN A 292 3.49 -120.66 40.79
N THR A 293 2.25 -121.13 40.95
CA THR A 293 1.18 -120.95 39.96
C THR A 293 0.85 -119.46 39.82
N LYS A 294 0.63 -118.76 40.94
CA LYS A 294 0.38 -117.32 40.98
C LYS A 294 1.54 -116.51 40.38
N TYR A 295 2.79 -116.90 40.61
CA TYR A 295 3.96 -116.29 39.96
C TYR A 295 3.88 -116.43 38.44
N ASN A 296 3.63 -117.65 37.94
CA ASN A 296 3.57 -117.92 36.50
C ASN A 296 2.42 -117.14 35.82
N ASP A 297 1.26 -117.05 36.47
CA ASP A 297 0.11 -116.29 35.97
C ASP A 297 0.35 -114.77 35.96
N LEU A 298 1.06 -114.22 36.96
CA LEU A 298 1.48 -112.81 36.93
C LEU A 298 2.56 -112.55 35.87
N GLN A 299 3.47 -113.50 35.63
CA GLN A 299 4.51 -113.38 34.61
C GLN A 299 3.88 -113.37 33.21
N ALA A 300 2.94 -114.27 32.94
CA ALA A 300 2.18 -114.29 31.68
C ALA A 300 1.38 -112.99 31.46
N GLN A 301 0.81 -112.40 32.53
CA GLN A 301 0.15 -111.10 32.46
C GLN A 301 1.15 -109.95 32.20
N TYR A 302 2.29 -109.94 32.87
CA TYR A 302 3.36 -108.95 32.64
C TYR A 302 3.87 -108.98 31.20
N ASP A 303 4.17 -110.17 30.67
CA ASP A 303 4.68 -110.35 29.31
C ASP A 303 3.61 -109.97 28.25
N THR A 304 2.34 -110.31 28.50
CA THR A 304 1.21 -109.87 27.66
C THR A 304 1.09 -108.34 27.66
N ARG A 305 1.20 -107.68 28.82
CA ARG A 305 1.15 -106.21 28.93
C ARG A 305 2.35 -105.54 28.28
N GLN A 306 3.55 -106.12 28.33
CA GLN A 306 4.74 -105.64 27.62
C GLN A 306 4.51 -105.58 26.09
N VAL A 307 3.98 -106.64 25.48
CA VAL A 307 3.62 -106.65 24.05
C VAL A 307 2.56 -105.60 23.75
N GLU A 308 1.50 -105.56 24.55
CA GLU A 308 0.44 -104.56 24.48
C GLU A 308 0.90 -103.09 24.62
N LEU A 309 2.02 -102.83 25.28
CA LEU A 309 2.65 -101.52 25.40
C LEU A 309 3.48 -101.19 24.15
N SER A 310 4.22 -102.18 23.62
CA SER A 310 5.00 -102.06 22.39
C SER A 310 4.10 -101.67 21.22
N ASP A 311 2.93 -102.31 21.09
CA ASP A 311 1.96 -102.02 20.02
C ASP A 311 1.37 -100.61 20.12
N GLU A 312 1.10 -100.09 21.32
CA GLU A 312 0.66 -98.69 21.47
C GLU A 312 1.79 -97.70 21.18
N LYS A 313 3.04 -98.00 21.57
CA LYS A 313 4.21 -97.17 21.23
C LYS A 313 4.46 -97.13 19.70
N ALA A 314 4.22 -98.22 18.99
CA ALA A 314 4.27 -98.24 17.53
C ALA A 314 3.18 -97.35 16.89
N LYS A 315 1.94 -97.38 17.41
CA LYS A 315 0.85 -96.49 16.97
C LYS A 315 1.16 -95.01 17.25
N LEU A 316 1.78 -94.70 18.39
CA LEU A 316 2.20 -93.34 18.73
C LEU A 316 3.23 -92.81 17.72
N ALA A 317 4.24 -93.62 17.36
CA ALA A 317 5.23 -93.27 16.35
C ALA A 317 4.59 -93.03 14.96
N GLN A 318 3.58 -93.83 14.58
CA GLN A 318 2.83 -93.61 13.34
C GLN A 318 2.04 -92.29 13.36
N SER A 319 1.46 -91.90 14.49
CA SER A 319 0.77 -90.61 14.67
C SER A 319 1.75 -89.42 14.55
N LEU A 320 2.94 -89.54 15.15
CA LEU A 320 4.01 -88.53 15.03
C LEU A 320 4.47 -88.32 13.58
N ALA A 321 4.59 -89.40 12.79
CA ALA A 321 4.91 -89.28 11.37
C ALA A 321 3.84 -88.48 10.59
N GLN A 322 2.55 -88.70 10.88
CA GLN A 322 1.43 -87.98 10.26
C GLN A 322 1.34 -86.51 10.69
N LEU A 323 1.86 -86.15 11.87
CA LEU A 323 2.03 -84.76 12.28
C LEU A 323 3.16 -84.06 11.49
N GLY A 324 4.24 -84.77 11.13
CA GLY A 324 5.32 -84.24 10.28
C GLY A 324 4.85 -83.89 8.86
N GLU A 325 3.92 -84.65 8.28
CA GLU A 325 3.31 -84.32 6.98
C GLU A 325 2.54 -82.99 7.02
N LEU A 326 1.87 -82.69 8.14
CA LEU A 326 1.14 -81.42 8.34
C LEU A 326 2.07 -80.22 8.44
N GLU A 327 3.33 -80.39 8.89
CA GLU A 327 4.30 -79.30 8.90
C GLU A 327 4.78 -78.92 7.49
N ASN A 328 4.86 -79.88 6.57
CA ASN A 328 5.17 -79.59 5.17
C ASN A 328 3.99 -78.90 4.47
N LEU A 329 2.76 -79.36 4.71
CA LEU A 329 1.54 -78.68 4.25
C LEU A 329 1.43 -77.25 4.82
N ARG A 330 1.92 -76.99 6.04
CA ARG A 330 2.00 -75.64 6.60
C ARG A 330 2.98 -74.74 5.83
N LYS A 331 4.17 -75.25 5.46
CA LYS A 331 5.14 -74.49 4.63
C LYS A 331 4.58 -74.15 3.25
N GLU A 332 3.76 -75.05 2.68
CA GLU A 332 3.03 -74.81 1.44
C GLU A 332 1.96 -73.70 1.60
N HIS A 333 1.18 -73.74 2.69
CA HIS A 333 0.25 -72.65 3.05
C HIS A 333 0.97 -71.30 3.22
N ASP A 334 2.07 -71.26 3.95
CA ASP A 334 2.82 -70.01 4.21
C ASP A 334 3.43 -69.46 2.90
N THR A 335 3.78 -70.34 1.95
CA THR A 335 4.19 -69.98 0.59
C THR A 335 3.03 -69.39 -0.23
N LEU A 336 1.84 -69.99 -0.15
CA LEU A 336 0.63 -69.46 -0.80
C LEU A 336 0.20 -68.11 -0.22
N GLN A 337 0.35 -67.91 1.11
CA GLN A 337 0.07 -66.63 1.76
C GLN A 337 1.05 -65.53 1.30
N ALA A 338 2.32 -65.85 1.06
CA ALA A 338 3.27 -64.91 0.47
C ALA A 338 2.89 -64.53 -0.98
N GLN A 339 2.48 -65.50 -1.79
CA GLN A 339 1.99 -65.25 -3.16
C GLN A 339 0.70 -64.42 -3.18
N TYR A 340 -0.22 -64.68 -2.24
CA TYR A 340 -1.44 -63.90 -2.06
C TYR A 340 -1.12 -62.43 -1.76
N ASN A 341 -0.24 -62.16 -0.77
CA ASN A 341 0.17 -60.81 -0.40
C ASN A 341 0.80 -60.08 -1.61
N SER A 342 1.65 -60.76 -2.38
CA SER A 342 2.26 -60.20 -3.59
C SER A 342 1.22 -59.82 -4.66
N CYS A 343 0.21 -60.67 -4.89
CA CYS A 343 -0.89 -60.37 -5.81
C CYS A 343 -1.75 -59.20 -5.32
N GLN A 344 -1.95 -59.06 -4.00
CA GLN A 344 -2.69 -57.95 -3.41
C GLN A 344 -1.96 -56.61 -3.58
N THR A 345 -0.62 -56.60 -3.45
CA THR A 345 0.20 -55.41 -3.77
C THR A 345 0.12 -55.06 -5.26
N GLU A 346 0.29 -56.03 -6.17
CA GLU A 346 0.13 -55.78 -7.62
C GLU A 346 -1.25 -55.23 -7.98
N LEU A 347 -2.32 -55.67 -7.30
CA LEU A 347 -3.66 -55.13 -7.49
C LEU A 347 -3.78 -53.69 -6.98
N SER A 348 -3.15 -53.36 -5.85
CA SER A 348 -3.09 -51.99 -5.31
C SER A 348 -2.38 -51.04 -6.28
N ASP A 349 -1.19 -51.42 -6.76
CA ASP A 349 -0.36 -50.60 -7.65
C ASP A 349 -1.03 -50.40 -9.01
N THR A 350 -1.68 -51.44 -9.55
CA THR A 350 -2.45 -51.31 -10.80
C THR A 350 -3.73 -50.50 -10.63
N LYS A 351 -4.38 -50.52 -9.45
CA LYS A 351 -5.51 -49.64 -9.13
C LYS A 351 -5.09 -48.18 -8.98
N ALA A 352 -3.97 -47.90 -8.32
CA ALA A 352 -3.40 -46.55 -8.25
C ALA A 352 -3.03 -46.01 -9.64
N SER A 353 -2.39 -46.84 -10.47
CA SER A 353 -2.07 -46.52 -11.88
C SER A 353 -3.33 -46.21 -12.71
N LEU A 354 -4.42 -46.95 -12.50
CA LEU A 354 -5.70 -46.71 -13.17
C LEU A 354 -6.33 -45.38 -12.72
N GLN A 355 -6.34 -45.10 -11.41
CA GLN A 355 -6.87 -43.85 -10.85
C GLN A 355 -6.08 -42.62 -11.34
N GLN A 356 -4.76 -42.73 -11.48
CA GLN A 356 -3.92 -41.70 -12.10
C GLN A 356 -4.29 -41.46 -13.58
N SER A 357 -4.49 -42.54 -14.34
CA SER A 357 -4.92 -42.46 -15.75
C SER A 357 -6.33 -41.86 -15.90
N GLU A 358 -7.25 -42.15 -14.97
CA GLU A 358 -8.56 -41.51 -14.93
C GLU A 358 -8.49 -40.02 -14.57
N SER A 359 -7.56 -39.62 -13.70
CA SER A 359 -7.32 -38.21 -13.38
C SER A 359 -6.85 -37.42 -14.61
N GLN A 360 -5.85 -37.93 -15.32
CA GLN A 360 -5.36 -37.34 -16.58
C GLN A 360 -6.46 -37.29 -17.66
N ARG A 361 -7.38 -38.26 -17.66
CA ARG A 361 -8.54 -38.24 -18.57
C ARG A 361 -9.58 -37.19 -18.20
N ARG A 362 -9.77 -36.86 -16.91
CA ARG A 362 -10.63 -35.75 -16.48
C ARG A 362 -10.03 -34.41 -16.88
N GLU A 363 -8.76 -34.21 -16.56
CA GLU A 363 -7.96 -33.04 -16.96
C GLU A 363 -8.03 -32.79 -18.48
N SER A 364 -7.84 -33.84 -19.30
CA SER A 364 -8.02 -33.75 -20.76
C SER A 364 -9.46 -33.42 -21.20
N VAL A 365 -10.49 -33.77 -20.44
CA VAL A 365 -11.89 -33.41 -20.73
C VAL A 365 -12.20 -31.98 -20.31
N ASP A 366 -11.60 -31.49 -19.23
CA ASP A 366 -11.77 -30.12 -18.78
C ASP A 366 -11.01 -29.13 -19.69
N ILE A 367 -9.82 -29.49 -20.17
CA ILE A 367 -9.13 -28.78 -21.27
C ILE A 367 -9.98 -28.77 -22.55
N GLN A 368 -10.71 -29.86 -22.85
CA GLN A 368 -11.62 -29.91 -24.00
C GLN A 368 -12.82 -28.96 -23.83
N LYS A 369 -13.36 -28.82 -22.61
CA LYS A 369 -14.41 -27.82 -22.28
C LYS A 369 -13.87 -26.41 -22.43
N GLU A 370 -12.68 -26.13 -21.89
CA GLU A 370 -12.02 -24.83 -21.97
C GLU A 370 -11.77 -24.43 -23.42
N HIS A 371 -11.28 -25.33 -24.28
CA HIS A 371 -11.17 -25.09 -25.71
C HIS A 371 -12.53 -24.78 -26.35
N THR A 372 -13.62 -25.47 -26.00
CA THR A 372 -14.95 -25.15 -26.55
C THR A 372 -15.52 -23.82 -26.03
N ALA A 373 -15.20 -23.43 -24.79
CA ALA A 373 -15.57 -22.13 -24.24
C ALA A 373 -14.77 -20.99 -24.90
N LEU A 374 -13.47 -21.19 -25.13
CA LEU A 374 -12.61 -20.25 -25.87
C LEU A 374 -13.03 -20.13 -27.34
N GLN A 375 -13.46 -21.22 -27.97
CA GLN A 375 -14.02 -21.19 -29.34
C GLN A 375 -15.32 -20.38 -29.38
N ALA A 376 -16.27 -20.66 -28.47
CA ALA A 376 -17.52 -19.91 -28.38
C ALA A 376 -17.29 -18.42 -28.07
N LYS A 377 -16.28 -18.09 -27.25
CA LYS A 377 -15.86 -16.71 -27.03
C LYS A 377 -15.28 -16.10 -28.31
N TYR A 378 -14.36 -16.78 -29.00
CA TYR A 378 -13.78 -16.28 -30.26
C TYR A 378 -14.87 -15.97 -31.31
N ASP A 379 -15.88 -16.84 -31.41
CA ASP A 379 -17.00 -16.64 -32.33
C ASP A 379 -17.91 -15.44 -31.90
N SER A 380 -18.00 -15.16 -30.59
CA SER A 380 -18.67 -13.96 -30.03
C SER A 380 -17.86 -12.68 -30.27
N ASP A 381 -16.57 -12.69 -29.91
CA ASP A 381 -15.63 -11.59 -30.14
C ASP A 381 -15.61 -11.20 -31.64
N LEU A 382 -15.72 -12.18 -32.55
CA LEU A 382 -15.81 -11.98 -34.00
C LEU A 382 -17.13 -11.31 -34.44
N ALA A 383 -18.25 -11.62 -33.76
CA ALA A 383 -19.54 -10.98 -34.01
C ALA A 383 -19.55 -9.52 -33.51
N GLU A 384 -18.98 -9.26 -32.33
CA GLU A 384 -18.76 -7.89 -31.83
C GLU A 384 -17.87 -7.08 -32.76
N LEU A 385 -16.81 -7.68 -33.31
CA LEU A 385 -15.93 -7.03 -34.29
C LEU A 385 -16.69 -6.67 -35.59
N SER A 386 -17.73 -7.42 -35.96
CA SER A 386 -18.62 -7.08 -37.08
C SER A 386 -19.53 -5.88 -36.77
N ASP A 387 -20.09 -5.79 -35.57
CA ASP A 387 -20.93 -4.66 -35.14
C ASP A 387 -20.08 -3.38 -34.91
N VAL A 388 -18.88 -3.51 -34.34
CA VAL A 388 -17.88 -2.43 -34.26
C VAL A 388 -17.50 -1.95 -35.66
N LYS A 389 -17.39 -2.84 -36.65
CA LYS A 389 -17.12 -2.47 -38.05
C LYS A 389 -18.30 -1.71 -38.69
N GLU A 390 -19.55 -2.09 -38.41
CA GLU A 390 -20.72 -1.32 -38.87
C GLU A 390 -20.80 0.06 -38.19
N LYS A 391 -20.50 0.14 -36.89
CA LYS A 391 -20.38 1.40 -36.14
C LYS A 391 -19.27 2.28 -36.69
N LEU A 392 -18.10 1.72 -37.01
CA LEU A 392 -17.00 2.43 -37.66
C LEU A 392 -17.44 2.97 -39.03
N GLN A 393 -18.13 2.18 -39.84
CA GLN A 393 -18.63 2.60 -41.15
C GLN A 393 -19.68 3.74 -41.05
N LYS A 394 -20.48 3.77 -39.97
CA LYS A 394 -21.38 4.90 -39.66
C LYS A 394 -20.61 6.16 -39.24
N VAL A 395 -19.56 6.02 -38.43
CA VAL A 395 -18.66 7.15 -38.05
C VAL A 395 -17.88 7.67 -39.26
N GLU A 396 -17.41 6.81 -40.16
CA GLU A 396 -16.79 7.19 -41.44
C GLU A 396 -17.74 7.96 -42.36
N GLN A 397 -19.05 7.70 -42.29
CA GLN A 397 -20.04 8.48 -43.03
C GLN A 397 -20.24 9.85 -42.35
N GLN A 398 -20.44 9.87 -41.03
CA GLN A 398 -20.57 11.12 -40.25
C GLN A 398 -19.35 12.04 -40.41
N LEU A 399 -18.14 11.50 -40.59
CA LEU A 399 -16.93 12.27 -40.90
C LEU A 399 -16.92 12.86 -42.31
N ARG A 400 -17.58 12.24 -43.29
CA ARG A 400 -17.78 12.83 -44.63
C ARG A 400 -18.80 13.95 -44.57
N ASP A 401 -19.89 13.74 -43.86
CA ASP A 401 -20.95 14.72 -43.64
C ASP A 401 -20.41 15.95 -42.87
N ALA A 402 -19.48 15.74 -41.92
CA ALA A 402 -18.72 16.81 -41.27
C ALA A 402 -17.73 17.52 -42.22
N GLY A 403 -17.18 16.84 -43.21
CA GLY A 403 -16.38 17.44 -44.28
C GLY A 403 -17.17 18.41 -45.17
N GLU A 404 -18.47 18.15 -45.40
CA GLU A 404 -19.35 19.13 -46.04
C GLU A 404 -19.60 20.37 -45.16
N LEU A 405 -19.47 20.23 -43.84
CA LEU A 405 -19.51 21.35 -42.91
C LEU A 405 -18.24 22.21 -43.02
N ASP A 406 -17.06 21.58 -43.11
CA ASP A 406 -15.78 22.28 -43.27
C ASP A 406 -15.66 22.99 -44.63
N ALA A 407 -16.26 22.42 -45.68
CA ALA A 407 -16.46 23.10 -46.97
C ALA A 407 -17.29 24.39 -46.83
N LYS A 408 -18.35 24.38 -46.00
CA LYS A 408 -19.12 25.60 -45.66
C LYS A 408 -18.35 26.57 -44.77
N VAL A 409 -17.51 26.08 -43.85
CA VAL A 409 -16.65 26.94 -43.01
C VAL A 409 -15.59 27.63 -43.86
N THR A 410 -15.02 26.96 -44.87
CA THR A 410 -14.08 27.58 -45.82
C THR A 410 -14.78 28.54 -46.79
N GLU A 411 -16.00 28.23 -47.27
CA GLU A 411 -16.83 29.18 -48.01
C GLU A 411 -17.12 30.45 -47.18
N LEU A 412 -17.59 30.30 -45.94
CA LEU A 412 -17.84 31.41 -45.02
C LEU A 412 -16.56 32.18 -44.69
N THR A 413 -15.43 31.51 -44.49
CA THR A 413 -14.12 32.16 -44.28
C THR A 413 -13.74 33.01 -45.49
N SER A 414 -13.96 32.52 -46.71
CA SER A 414 -13.73 33.30 -47.93
C SER A 414 -14.64 34.54 -48.01
N THR A 415 -15.90 34.46 -47.56
CA THR A 415 -16.78 35.65 -47.51
C THR A 415 -16.35 36.64 -46.43
N ILE A 416 -15.87 36.15 -45.28
CA ILE A 416 -15.30 36.98 -44.20
C ILE A 416 -14.03 37.71 -44.68
N ASP A 417 -13.14 37.03 -45.40
CA ASP A 417 -11.90 37.65 -45.89
C ASP A 417 -12.14 38.63 -47.06
N ASN A 418 -13.14 38.37 -47.92
CA ASN A 418 -13.63 39.34 -48.89
C ASN A 418 -14.25 40.59 -48.21
N LEU A 419 -14.99 40.41 -47.10
CA LEU A 419 -15.52 41.52 -46.29
C LEU A 419 -14.41 42.31 -45.58
N LYS A 420 -13.36 41.64 -45.06
CA LYS A 420 -12.16 42.30 -44.52
C LYS A 420 -11.45 43.12 -45.60
N ALA A 421 -11.28 42.58 -46.81
CA ALA A 421 -10.67 43.29 -47.92
C ALA A 421 -11.47 44.56 -48.29
N GLY A 422 -12.81 44.46 -48.31
CA GLY A 422 -13.70 45.61 -48.46
C GLY A 422 -13.47 46.68 -47.37
N MET A 423 -13.56 46.29 -46.09
CA MET A 423 -13.35 47.20 -44.96
C MET A 423 -11.95 47.84 -44.94
N GLU A 424 -10.90 47.10 -45.32
CA GLU A 424 -9.54 47.65 -45.36
C GLU A 424 -9.34 48.60 -46.56
N THR A 425 -9.98 48.37 -47.72
CA THR A 425 -10.02 49.37 -48.80
C THR A 425 -10.82 50.62 -48.43
N GLU A 426 -11.93 50.49 -47.70
CA GLU A 426 -12.70 51.63 -47.18
C GLU A 426 -11.92 52.40 -46.11
N ARG A 427 -11.21 51.70 -45.23
CA ARG A 427 -10.28 52.29 -44.25
C ARG A 427 -9.15 53.05 -44.93
N GLN A 428 -8.57 52.52 -46.01
CA GLN A 428 -7.52 53.19 -46.77
C GLN A 428 -8.06 54.41 -47.53
N ALA A 429 -9.31 54.37 -48.02
CA ALA A 429 -9.98 55.55 -48.56
C ALA A 429 -10.13 56.64 -47.48
N VAL A 430 -10.67 56.32 -46.30
CA VAL A 430 -10.80 57.26 -45.16
C VAL A 430 -9.44 57.77 -44.67
N GLN A 431 -8.39 56.95 -44.69
CA GLN A 431 -7.03 57.36 -44.38
C GLN A 431 -6.50 58.38 -45.40
N SER A 432 -6.68 58.12 -46.71
CA SER A 432 -6.28 59.05 -47.77
C SER A 432 -7.06 60.37 -47.74
N GLU A 433 -8.35 60.32 -47.38
CA GLU A 433 -9.19 61.51 -47.20
C GLU A 433 -8.72 62.33 -45.98
N ARG A 434 -8.34 61.68 -44.88
CA ARG A 434 -7.73 62.35 -43.71
C ARG A 434 -6.39 62.98 -44.04
N GLU A 435 -5.54 62.30 -44.81
CA GLU A 435 -4.24 62.83 -45.23
C GLU A 435 -4.39 64.01 -46.21
N THR A 436 -5.37 63.93 -47.13
CA THR A 436 -5.75 65.06 -48.01
C THR A 436 -6.19 66.26 -47.18
N ASN A 437 -7.14 66.08 -46.26
CA ASN A 437 -7.59 67.13 -45.35
C ASN A 437 -6.45 67.69 -44.46
N ALA A 438 -5.53 66.85 -43.99
CA ALA A 438 -4.37 67.29 -43.22
C ALA A 438 -3.40 68.15 -44.05
N THR A 439 -3.18 67.82 -45.34
CA THR A 439 -2.39 68.69 -46.23
C THR A 439 -3.09 70.02 -46.52
N GLU A 440 -4.41 70.02 -46.65
CA GLU A 440 -5.18 71.25 -46.89
C GLU A 440 -5.20 72.17 -45.65
N ILE A 441 -5.30 71.60 -44.44
CA ILE A 441 -5.14 72.33 -43.17
C ILE A 441 -3.73 72.89 -43.05
N LYS A 442 -2.69 72.13 -43.42
CA LYS A 442 -1.31 72.61 -43.37
C LYS A 442 -1.07 73.79 -44.32
N ALA A 443 -1.57 73.73 -45.55
CA ALA A 443 -1.47 74.84 -46.50
C ALA A 443 -2.13 76.13 -45.96
N LYS A 444 -3.32 76.00 -45.34
CA LYS A 444 -4.04 77.12 -44.71
C LYS A 444 -3.32 77.71 -43.48
N LEU A 445 -2.45 76.94 -42.82
CA LEU A 445 -1.60 77.43 -41.73
C LEU A 445 -0.33 78.13 -42.24
N GLU A 446 0.27 77.66 -43.33
CA GLU A 446 1.41 78.33 -43.97
C GLU A 446 1.00 79.67 -44.63
N GLU A 447 -0.24 79.78 -45.14
CA GLU A 447 -0.83 81.05 -45.60
C GLU A 447 -0.96 82.10 -44.46
N ILE A 448 -1.41 81.68 -43.27
CA ILE A 448 -1.49 82.55 -42.08
C ILE A 448 -0.09 83.01 -41.64
N ALA A 449 0.88 82.10 -41.58
CA ALA A 449 2.26 82.44 -41.20
C ALA A 449 2.91 83.44 -42.17
N SER A 450 2.63 83.35 -43.47
CA SER A 450 3.08 84.33 -44.46
C SER A 450 2.54 85.73 -44.16
N LEU A 451 1.24 85.85 -43.89
CA LEU A 451 0.55 87.12 -43.64
C LEU A 451 0.97 87.81 -42.33
N GLU A 452 1.38 87.06 -41.30
CA GLU A 452 1.95 87.66 -40.09
C GLU A 452 3.39 88.16 -40.29
N SER A 453 4.19 87.50 -41.15
CA SER A 453 5.56 87.94 -41.44
C SER A 453 5.62 89.27 -42.20
N GLU A 454 4.72 89.49 -43.16
CA GLU A 454 4.65 90.71 -43.98
C GLU A 454 4.21 91.94 -43.14
N LYS A 455 3.41 91.70 -42.10
CA LYS A 455 2.88 92.75 -41.20
C LYS A 455 3.92 93.37 -40.26
N LEU A 456 5.00 92.66 -39.93
CA LEU A 456 6.06 93.16 -39.04
C LEU A 456 7.21 93.87 -39.78
N SER A 457 7.22 93.87 -41.11
CA SER A 457 8.25 94.53 -41.92
C SER A 457 7.98 96.03 -42.21
N LEU A 458 6.86 96.60 -41.73
CA LEU A 458 6.37 97.92 -42.14
C LEU A 458 6.02 98.86 -40.97
N LEU A 459 6.90 98.95 -39.96
CA LEU A 459 6.89 99.98 -38.91
C LEU A 459 8.29 100.06 -38.23
N SER A 460 9.36 100.46 -38.92
CA SER A 460 9.73 101.84 -39.29
C SER A 460 9.96 102.80 -38.10
N GLU A 461 11.23 103.19 -37.91
CA GLU A 461 11.69 104.46 -37.34
C GLU A 461 11.14 104.94 -35.96
N GLN A 462 11.97 104.90 -34.91
CA GLN A 462 12.40 106.15 -34.25
C GLN A 462 13.57 106.04 -33.24
N LYS A 463 14.49 107.00 -33.37
CA LYS A 463 15.19 107.82 -32.34
C LYS A 463 15.87 107.19 -31.09
N GLU A 464 17.16 107.55 -30.99
CA GLU A 464 17.81 108.23 -29.83
C GLU A 464 17.76 107.63 -28.41
N GLY A 465 18.94 107.15 -27.98
CA GLY A 465 19.56 107.60 -26.72
C GLY A 465 19.33 106.73 -25.47
N SER A 466 20.02 106.99 -24.35
CA SER A 466 21.12 107.93 -24.10
C SER A 466 21.94 107.51 -22.87
N GLU A 467 23.27 107.61 -22.97
CA GLU A 467 24.23 107.93 -21.89
C GLU A 467 24.38 107.11 -20.57
N ARG A 468 25.65 106.70 -20.32
CA ARG A 468 26.45 106.82 -19.05
C ARG A 468 25.97 106.04 -17.79
N HIS A 469 26.83 105.57 -16.88
CA HIS A 469 28.30 105.44 -16.76
C HIS A 469 28.58 104.19 -15.88
N SER A 470 29.69 103.46 -15.98
CA SER A 470 31.08 103.85 -15.63
C SER A 470 32.12 103.06 -16.49
N VAL A 471 33.20 103.64 -17.06
CA VAL A 471 34.43 104.16 -16.39
C VAL A 471 35.19 102.99 -15.71
N LEU A 472 36.36 102.49 -16.15
CA LEU A 472 37.37 102.86 -17.19
C LEU A 472 37.85 101.57 -17.95
N THR A 473 38.54 101.49 -19.10
CA THR A 473 39.57 102.29 -19.84
C THR A 473 40.95 102.41 -19.16
N ALA A 474 42.09 102.65 -19.84
CA ALA A 474 42.57 102.15 -21.14
C ALA A 474 44.07 102.49 -21.27
N GLU A 475 44.99 101.53 -21.08
CA GLU A 475 46.45 101.75 -21.23
C GLU A 475 47.12 100.60 -21.99
N ARG A 476 47.04 100.62 -23.33
CA ARG A 476 47.92 99.77 -24.18
C ARG A 476 48.31 100.36 -25.53
N GLU A 477 47.69 101.46 -25.97
CA GLU A 477 48.00 102.10 -27.27
C GLU A 477 48.34 103.58 -27.12
N GLN A 478 49.52 103.86 -26.57
CA GLN A 478 50.21 105.12 -26.85
C GLN A 478 51.74 104.93 -26.95
N ALA A 479 52.30 105.37 -28.08
CA ALA A 479 53.70 105.76 -28.29
C ALA A 479 54.79 104.81 -27.72
N ALA A 480 55.41 103.89 -28.47
CA ALA A 480 55.55 103.77 -29.92
C ALA A 480 56.18 104.97 -30.67
N ALA A 481 56.55 106.07 -29.98
CA ALA A 481 57.05 107.30 -30.61
C ALA A 481 58.43 107.79 -30.10
N LEU A 482 58.99 107.21 -29.03
CA LEU A 482 60.26 107.67 -28.45
C LEU A 482 61.52 107.05 -29.07
N LEU A 483 61.39 106.34 -30.18
CA LEU A 483 62.53 105.78 -30.95
C LEU A 483 63.36 106.83 -31.72
N GLN A 484 62.99 108.11 -31.63
CA GLN A 484 63.63 109.20 -32.39
C GLN A 484 64.71 109.98 -31.61
N LYS A 485 64.95 109.70 -30.31
CA LYS A 485 65.93 110.45 -29.50
C LYS A 485 67.36 109.86 -29.52
N VAL A 486 67.51 108.59 -29.86
CA VAL A 486 68.79 107.83 -29.82
C VAL A 486 69.82 108.35 -30.85
N THR A 487 69.39 109.15 -31.83
CA THR A 487 70.24 109.66 -32.91
C THR A 487 71.02 110.94 -32.58
N GLN A 488 70.81 111.59 -31.43
CA GLN A 488 71.39 112.91 -31.14
C GLN A 488 72.60 112.89 -30.19
N GLU A 489 72.70 111.91 -29.29
CA GLU A 489 73.77 111.82 -28.26
C GLU A 489 75.08 111.21 -28.80
N ARG A 490 75.16 110.93 -30.12
CA ARG A 490 76.30 110.27 -30.77
C ARG A 490 77.50 111.20 -31.04
N ASP A 491 77.25 112.49 -31.25
CA ASP A 491 78.27 113.39 -31.82
C ASP A 491 79.14 114.08 -30.74
N GLU A 492 78.63 114.22 -29.51
CA GLU A 492 79.35 114.87 -28.39
C GLU A 492 80.61 114.11 -27.95
N ILE A 493 80.64 112.79 -28.18
CA ILE A 493 81.77 111.88 -27.88
C ILE A 493 83.05 112.27 -28.67
N SER A 494 82.93 113.05 -29.75
CA SER A 494 84.07 113.47 -30.58
C SER A 494 84.90 114.61 -29.99
N ALA A 495 84.32 115.48 -29.14
CA ALA A 495 84.94 116.73 -28.73
C ALA A 495 85.86 116.61 -27.50
N TRP A 496 85.48 115.80 -26.51
CA TRP A 496 86.13 115.82 -25.19
C TRP A 496 87.54 115.20 -25.16
N LYS A 497 87.95 114.55 -26.25
CA LYS A 497 89.25 113.88 -26.36
C LYS A 497 90.45 114.82 -26.51
N ALA A 498 90.22 116.12 -26.70
CA ALA A 498 91.27 117.14 -26.86
C ALA A 498 91.65 117.86 -25.55
N GLU A 499 90.78 117.80 -24.52
CA GLU A 499 90.99 118.53 -23.24
C GLU A 499 91.89 117.75 -22.25
N GLN A 500 92.07 116.44 -22.49
CA GLN A 500 92.78 115.52 -21.59
C GLN A 500 94.30 115.77 -21.52
N GLU A 501 94.93 116.23 -22.60
CA GLU A 501 96.38 116.45 -22.69
C GLU A 501 96.84 117.55 -21.71
N THR A 502 96.07 118.64 -21.63
CA THR A 502 96.31 119.79 -20.73
C THR A 502 96.15 119.46 -19.25
N LEU A 503 95.46 118.37 -18.90
CA LEU A 503 95.18 117.99 -17.52
C LEU A 503 96.41 117.38 -16.81
N SER A 504 97.33 116.77 -17.57
CA SER A 504 98.41 115.95 -17.01
C SER A 504 99.45 116.75 -16.22
N GLN A 505 99.88 117.90 -16.74
CA GLN A 505 101.03 118.62 -16.16
C GLN A 505 100.70 119.34 -14.84
N GLN A 506 99.41 119.59 -14.55
CA GLN A 506 98.97 120.28 -13.34
C GLN A 506 98.66 119.31 -12.18
N GLN A 507 98.34 118.04 -12.46
CA GLN A 507 98.06 117.03 -11.44
C GLN A 507 99.29 116.68 -10.58
N GLN A 508 100.49 116.65 -11.17
CA GLN A 508 101.69 116.12 -10.52
C GLN A 508 102.05 116.84 -9.21
N ASN A 509 101.79 118.15 -9.12
CA ASN A 509 102.06 118.96 -7.92
C ASN A 509 100.98 118.83 -6.83
N ALA A 510 99.82 118.22 -7.11
CA ALA A 510 98.77 117.97 -6.13
C ALA A 510 98.98 116.64 -5.37
N HIS A 511 99.60 115.64 -6.02
CA HIS A 511 99.73 114.28 -5.47
C HIS A 511 100.56 114.19 -4.18
N GLU A 512 101.62 115.00 -4.02
CA GLU A 512 102.45 114.95 -2.80
C GLU A 512 101.71 115.43 -1.53
N SER A 513 100.73 116.32 -1.68
CA SER A 513 99.88 116.74 -0.56
C SER A 513 98.87 115.66 -0.17
N ALA A 514 98.24 115.02 -1.16
CA ALA A 514 97.21 113.99 -0.92
C ALA A 514 97.76 112.73 -0.24
N ASN A 515 99.00 112.32 -0.57
CA ASN A 515 99.60 111.10 -0.02
C ASN A 515 99.79 111.12 1.51
N LYS A 516 99.96 112.30 2.12
CA LYS A 516 100.04 112.41 3.60
C LYS A 516 98.70 112.25 4.29
N GLU A 517 97.60 112.63 3.65
CA GLU A 517 96.25 112.51 4.21
C GLU A 517 95.70 111.08 4.05
N LEU A 518 95.97 110.44 2.90
CA LEU A 518 95.64 109.02 2.67
C LEU A 518 96.28 108.09 3.71
N SER A 519 97.52 108.35 4.14
CA SER A 519 98.21 107.53 5.13
C SER A 519 97.55 107.51 6.51
N ILE A 520 96.71 108.51 6.84
CA ILE A 520 95.93 108.53 8.09
C ILE A 520 94.63 107.74 7.90
N LYS A 521 93.99 107.86 6.73
CA LYS A 521 92.74 107.14 6.39
C LYS A 521 92.87 105.62 6.40
N ILE A 522 94.03 105.11 5.99
CA ILE A 522 94.30 103.66 5.94
C ILE A 522 94.31 103.06 7.36
N GLU A 523 94.84 103.78 8.35
CA GLU A 523 94.91 103.28 9.74
C GLU A 523 93.51 103.23 10.39
N GLU A 524 92.66 104.23 10.13
CA GLU A 524 91.25 104.21 10.57
C GLU A 524 90.50 103.01 9.98
N LEU A 525 90.67 102.73 8.68
CA LEU A 525 90.01 101.61 7.99
C LEU A 525 90.45 100.24 8.52
N ASN A 526 91.73 100.03 8.81
CA ASN A 526 92.24 98.78 9.40
C ASN A 526 91.56 98.46 10.74
N SER A 527 91.23 99.47 11.56
CA SER A 527 90.52 99.29 12.83
C SER A 527 89.06 98.82 12.67
N LEU A 528 88.42 99.17 11.55
CA LEU A 528 87.05 98.76 11.22
C LEU A 528 87.00 97.32 10.68
N VAL A 529 88.00 96.92 9.89
CA VAL A 529 88.08 95.56 9.30
C VAL A 529 88.17 94.48 10.39
N GLU A 530 89.03 94.64 11.40
CA GLU A 530 89.08 93.69 12.52
C GLU A 530 87.77 93.66 13.32
N LYS A 531 87.04 94.77 13.43
CA LYS A 531 85.70 94.77 14.06
C LYS A 531 84.68 93.94 13.28
N HIS A 532 84.68 94.02 11.95
CA HIS A 532 83.77 93.23 11.10
C HIS A 532 84.13 91.73 11.12
N LYS A 533 85.41 91.39 10.99
CA LYS A 533 85.92 90.02 11.02
C LYS A 533 85.53 89.24 12.28
N ASN A 534 85.56 89.89 13.45
CA ASN A 534 85.12 89.27 14.70
C ASN A 534 83.59 89.13 14.81
N ALA A 535 82.80 89.94 14.08
CA ALA A 535 81.35 89.77 13.99
C ALA A 535 80.97 88.61 13.03
N GLU A 536 81.69 88.45 11.92
CA GLU A 536 81.49 87.32 10.99
C GLU A 536 81.76 85.96 11.65
N LEU A 537 82.80 85.85 12.49
CA LEU A 537 83.07 84.61 13.24
C LEU A 537 81.87 84.18 14.10
N SER A 538 81.27 85.12 14.83
CA SER A 538 80.09 84.86 15.68
C SER A 538 78.85 84.50 14.85
N ALA A 539 78.71 85.04 13.63
CA ALA A 539 77.65 84.64 12.72
C ALA A 539 77.81 83.19 12.25
N VAL A 540 79.02 82.74 11.93
CA VAL A 540 79.32 81.34 11.51
C VAL A 540 79.01 80.34 12.63
N GLU A 541 79.33 80.67 13.89
CA GLU A 541 78.95 79.85 15.04
C GLU A 541 77.42 79.73 15.20
N SER A 542 76.66 80.77 14.83
CA SER A 542 75.20 80.72 14.85
C SER A 542 74.59 79.89 13.71
N VAL A 543 75.21 79.91 12.52
CA VAL A 543 74.77 79.13 11.35
C VAL A 543 74.99 77.63 11.57
N THR A 544 76.18 77.24 12.02
CA THR A 544 76.50 75.82 12.32
C THR A 544 75.61 75.26 13.44
N ALA A 545 75.21 76.09 14.41
CA ALA A 545 74.23 75.73 15.44
C ALA A 545 72.77 75.61 14.93
N LEU A 546 72.44 76.20 13.77
CA LEU A 546 71.17 76.02 13.07
C LEU A 546 71.21 74.77 12.17
N GLU A 547 72.31 74.53 11.45
CA GLU A 547 72.52 73.33 10.63
C GLU A 547 72.38 72.05 11.48
N SER A 548 72.98 72.02 12.69
CA SER A 548 72.83 70.90 13.64
C SER A 548 71.40 70.70 14.17
N LYS A 549 70.53 71.73 14.07
CA LYS A 549 69.10 71.62 14.40
C LYS A 549 68.28 71.16 13.21
N ILE A 550 68.61 71.64 12.00
CA ILE A 550 67.97 71.21 10.74
C ILE A 550 68.16 69.71 10.55
N SER A 551 69.39 69.20 10.66
CA SER A 551 69.68 67.76 10.54
C SER A 551 68.89 66.88 11.54
N LYS A 552 68.64 67.36 12.76
CA LYS A 552 67.80 66.64 13.76
C LYS A 552 66.30 66.75 13.47
N LEU A 553 65.85 67.84 12.85
CA LEU A 553 64.48 67.96 12.37
C LEU A 553 64.25 67.05 11.17
N GLU A 554 65.21 66.94 10.24
CA GLU A 554 65.18 66.01 9.10
C GLU A 554 65.09 64.55 9.58
N GLU A 555 65.95 64.13 10.52
CA GLU A 555 65.91 62.80 11.14
C GLU A 555 64.56 62.50 11.82
N THR A 556 63.95 63.48 12.51
CA THR A 556 62.61 63.29 13.10
C THR A 556 61.48 63.28 12.06
N ILE A 557 61.60 64.03 10.95
CA ILE A 557 60.64 64.03 9.85
C ILE A 557 60.66 62.66 9.17
N GLU A 558 61.82 62.11 8.81
CA GLU A 558 61.95 60.78 8.21
C GLU A 558 61.37 59.68 9.13
N ALA A 559 61.64 59.76 10.43
CA ALA A 559 61.05 58.86 11.43
C ALA A 559 59.52 59.02 11.60
N HIS A 560 58.95 60.17 11.25
CA HIS A 560 57.51 60.40 11.22
C HIS A 560 56.86 59.97 9.90
N GLU A 561 57.52 60.20 8.75
CA GLU A 561 57.06 59.72 7.44
C GLU A 561 57.01 58.20 7.39
N LYS A 562 58.02 57.51 7.96
CA LYS A 562 57.99 56.04 8.07
C LYS A 562 56.76 55.57 8.86
N LYS A 563 56.50 56.15 10.03
CA LYS A 563 55.30 55.84 10.83
C LYS A 563 54.01 56.16 10.10
N GLY A 564 54.00 57.19 9.23
CA GLY A 564 52.90 57.48 8.34
C GLY A 564 52.59 56.31 7.41
N LYS A 565 53.61 55.75 6.75
CA LYS A 565 53.50 54.57 5.87
C LYS A 565 53.08 53.32 6.65
N ASP A 566 53.71 53.04 7.79
CA ASP A 566 53.36 51.89 8.66
C ASP A 566 51.85 51.94 9.08
N ILE A 567 51.32 53.15 9.35
CA ILE A 567 49.90 53.37 9.67
C ILE A 567 49.00 53.28 8.43
N GLU A 568 49.45 53.77 7.28
CA GLU A 568 48.69 53.73 6.02
C GLU A 568 48.54 52.28 5.50
N GLU A 569 49.61 51.48 5.55
CA GLU A 569 49.57 50.04 5.27
C GLU A 569 48.60 49.32 6.23
N SER A 570 48.72 49.56 7.55
CA SER A 570 47.79 49.02 8.55
C SER A 570 46.32 49.43 8.29
N LEU A 571 46.09 50.66 7.84
CA LEU A 571 44.76 51.17 7.47
C LEU A 571 44.22 50.49 6.20
N THR A 572 45.06 50.16 5.22
CA THR A 572 44.61 49.37 4.04
C THR A 572 44.23 47.95 4.42
N PHE A 573 45.04 47.26 5.24
CA PHE A 573 44.72 45.92 5.75
C PHE A 573 43.42 45.91 6.58
N ALA A 574 43.21 46.93 7.42
CA ALA A 574 41.97 47.06 8.20
C ALA A 574 40.74 47.30 7.31
N LYS A 575 40.85 48.09 6.24
CA LYS A 575 39.77 48.29 5.26
C LYS A 575 39.42 47.01 4.50
N GLU A 576 40.43 46.26 4.06
CA GLU A 576 40.25 44.96 3.39
C GLU A 576 39.56 43.95 4.32
N THR A 577 40.03 43.85 5.57
CA THR A 577 39.41 43.01 6.61
C THR A 577 37.94 43.39 6.88
N ILE A 578 37.60 44.69 6.84
CA ILE A 578 36.21 45.15 6.96
C ILE A 578 35.40 44.74 5.73
N HIS A 579 35.92 44.94 4.52
CA HIS A 579 35.21 44.62 3.29
C HIS A 579 34.88 43.13 3.17
N GLN A 580 35.82 42.25 3.53
CA GLN A 580 35.60 40.79 3.58
C GLN A 580 34.53 40.41 4.61
N ARG A 581 34.48 41.08 5.77
CA ARG A 581 33.45 40.87 6.79
C ARG A 581 32.09 41.37 6.34
N ASP A 582 32.01 42.53 5.70
CA ASP A 582 30.76 43.08 5.17
C ASP A 582 30.19 42.16 4.07
N SER A 583 31.04 41.61 3.20
CA SER A 583 30.64 40.60 2.20
C SER A 583 30.04 39.35 2.86
N HIS A 584 30.72 38.79 3.87
CA HIS A 584 30.22 37.60 4.57
C HIS A 584 28.95 37.88 5.40
N ILE A 585 28.77 39.11 5.91
CA ILE A 585 27.51 39.53 6.54
C ILE A 585 26.36 39.49 5.52
N SER A 586 26.54 40.03 4.31
CA SER A 586 25.51 39.95 3.26
C SER A 586 25.16 38.52 2.86
N GLU A 587 26.15 37.63 2.74
CA GLU A 587 25.90 36.19 2.49
C GLU A 587 25.07 35.53 3.61
N LEU A 588 25.30 35.92 4.87
CA LEU A 588 24.55 35.40 6.01
C LEU A 588 23.13 36.00 6.07
N GLU A 589 22.96 37.28 5.72
CA GLU A 589 21.65 37.93 5.62
C GLU A 589 20.77 37.27 4.53
N GLU A 590 21.32 36.99 3.34
CA GLU A 590 20.60 36.29 2.27
C GLU A 590 20.21 34.85 2.67
N LYS A 591 21.12 34.12 3.34
CA LYS A 591 20.82 32.78 3.90
C LYS A 591 19.73 32.84 4.96
N ILE A 592 19.73 33.86 5.84
CA ILE A 592 18.70 34.07 6.86
C ILE A 592 17.35 34.40 6.21
N GLU A 593 17.31 35.22 5.15
CA GLU A 593 16.07 35.52 4.43
C GLU A 593 15.49 34.28 3.73
N SER A 594 16.33 33.47 3.08
CA SER A 594 15.91 32.18 2.49
C SER A 594 15.35 31.22 3.55
N ILE A 595 16.05 31.02 4.67
CA ILE A 595 15.58 30.15 5.77
C ILE A 595 14.28 30.69 6.38
N THR A 596 14.13 32.01 6.50
CA THR A 596 12.89 32.65 6.99
C THR A 596 11.72 32.42 6.04
N LYS A 597 11.95 32.45 4.73
CA LYS A 597 10.95 32.15 3.69
C LYS A 597 10.52 30.68 3.74
N ASP A 598 11.47 29.76 3.83
CA ASP A 598 11.21 28.32 3.91
C ASP A 598 10.47 27.96 5.22
N LEU A 599 10.85 28.56 6.34
CA LEU A 599 10.16 28.39 7.63
C LEU A 599 8.70 28.88 7.56
N ASN A 600 8.44 30.02 6.91
CA ASN A 600 7.08 30.54 6.73
C ASN A 600 6.22 29.62 5.86
N THR A 601 6.74 29.10 4.73
CA THR A 601 5.99 28.16 3.88
C THR A 601 5.74 26.82 4.59
N SER A 602 6.72 26.33 5.35
CA SER A 602 6.57 25.14 6.21
C SER A 602 5.49 25.33 7.28
N THR A 603 5.47 26.49 7.95
CA THR A 603 4.45 26.85 8.95
C THR A 603 3.06 26.94 8.33
N GLN A 604 2.91 27.51 7.13
CA GLN A 604 1.64 27.52 6.40
C GLN A 604 1.17 26.11 6.02
N ARG A 605 2.09 25.22 5.60
CA ARG A 605 1.79 23.82 5.28
C ARG A 605 1.36 23.03 6.52
N ALA A 606 2.03 23.25 7.66
CA ALA A 606 1.66 22.65 8.95
C ALA A 606 0.26 23.09 9.40
N ASN A 607 -0.03 24.39 9.36
CA ASN A 607 -1.35 24.94 9.72
C ASN A 607 -2.47 24.39 8.82
N LYS A 608 -2.19 24.16 7.52
CA LYS A 608 -3.15 23.50 6.62
C LYS A 608 -3.39 22.05 7.04
N LEU A 609 -2.31 21.26 7.23
CA LEU A 609 -2.42 19.85 7.63
C LEU A 609 -3.12 19.67 8.98
N GLU A 610 -2.95 20.58 9.94
CA GLU A 610 -3.67 20.54 11.20
C GLU A 610 -5.17 20.83 11.04
N LYS A 611 -5.55 21.77 10.16
CA LYS A 611 -6.96 21.99 9.79
C LYS A 611 -7.55 20.77 9.08
N ASP A 612 -6.85 20.21 8.10
CA ASP A 612 -7.30 19.04 7.35
C ASP A 612 -7.47 17.82 8.29
N ARG A 613 -6.57 17.63 9.27
CA ARG A 613 -6.72 16.64 10.36
C ARG A 613 -7.94 16.90 11.23
N SER A 614 -8.25 18.17 11.54
CA SER A 614 -9.45 18.52 12.32
C SER A 614 -10.73 18.11 11.58
N ASN A 615 -10.83 18.42 10.28
CA ASN A 615 -11.98 18.06 9.46
C ASN A 615 -12.17 16.53 9.40
N LEU A 616 -11.10 15.78 9.12
CA LEU A 616 -11.12 14.31 9.10
C LEU A 616 -11.51 13.71 10.46
N THR A 617 -11.13 14.35 11.57
CA THR A 617 -11.54 13.92 12.91
C THR A 617 -13.05 14.14 13.13
N GLU A 618 -13.62 15.20 12.58
CA GLU A 618 -15.05 15.48 12.65
C GLU A 618 -15.86 14.51 11.76
N GLU A 619 -15.40 14.23 10.54
CA GLU A 619 -15.96 13.22 9.64
C GLU A 619 -15.94 11.81 10.27
N ILE A 620 -14.82 11.39 10.89
CA ILE A 620 -14.72 10.11 11.60
C ILE A 620 -15.74 10.01 12.74
N ASN A 621 -16.02 11.12 13.45
CA ASN A 621 -17.04 11.12 14.50
C ASN A 621 -18.48 11.04 13.93
N ILE A 622 -18.74 11.66 12.77
CA ILE A 622 -20.02 11.55 12.06
C ILE A 622 -20.24 10.09 11.60
N PHE A 623 -19.27 9.48 10.91
CA PHE A 623 -19.36 8.07 10.49
C PHE A 623 -19.52 7.12 11.67
N LYS A 624 -18.85 7.39 12.79
CA LYS A 624 -19.00 6.60 14.04
C LYS A 624 -20.40 6.73 14.64
N GLY A 625 -21.03 7.90 14.56
CA GLY A 625 -22.43 8.10 14.93
C GLY A 625 -23.38 7.28 14.05
N GLN A 626 -23.21 7.39 12.73
CA GLN A 626 -24.00 6.63 11.74
C GLN A 626 -23.86 5.11 11.91
N LEU A 627 -22.65 4.61 12.20
CA LEU A 627 -22.41 3.20 12.50
C LEU A 627 -23.11 2.73 13.79
N SER A 628 -23.21 3.58 14.81
CA SER A 628 -24.00 3.27 16.02
C SER A 628 -25.49 3.15 15.67
N GLU A 629 -26.03 4.13 14.94
CA GLU A 629 -27.45 4.17 14.57
C GLU A 629 -27.84 3.00 13.64
N LEU A 630 -26.98 2.63 12.69
CA LEU A 630 -27.12 1.40 11.88
C LEU A 630 -27.04 0.12 12.73
N THR A 631 -26.22 0.09 13.77
CA THR A 631 -26.12 -1.06 14.69
C THR A 631 -27.40 -1.20 15.52
N ASP A 632 -27.94 -0.10 16.05
CA ASP A 632 -29.19 -0.09 16.81
C ASP A 632 -30.39 -0.49 15.92
N GLN A 633 -30.44 -0.02 14.67
CA GLN A 633 -31.42 -0.44 13.67
C GLN A 633 -31.31 -1.94 13.34
N LEU A 634 -30.09 -2.48 13.21
CA LEU A 634 -29.86 -3.91 12.96
C LEU A 634 -30.35 -4.76 14.15
N ILE A 635 -30.09 -4.34 15.38
CA ILE A 635 -30.55 -5.03 16.59
C ILE A 635 -32.09 -5.03 16.66
N ALA A 636 -32.73 -3.88 16.39
CA ALA A 636 -34.19 -3.78 16.35
C ALA A 636 -34.80 -4.66 15.24
N ALA A 637 -34.18 -4.70 14.05
CA ALA A 637 -34.60 -5.57 12.95
C ALA A 637 -34.47 -7.06 13.32
N GLN A 638 -33.38 -7.46 13.98
CA GLN A 638 -33.18 -8.83 14.46
C GLN A 638 -34.21 -9.23 15.53
N GLN A 639 -34.58 -8.32 16.43
CA GLN A 639 -35.67 -8.56 17.39
C GLN A 639 -37.02 -8.75 16.68
N ASN A 640 -37.38 -7.85 15.76
CA ASN A 640 -38.61 -7.95 14.99
C ASN A 640 -38.69 -9.25 14.17
N VAL A 641 -37.61 -9.64 13.49
CA VAL A 641 -37.53 -10.92 12.77
C VAL A 641 -37.80 -12.08 13.73
N LYS A 642 -37.11 -12.13 14.88
CA LYS A 642 -37.27 -13.20 15.87
C LYS A 642 -38.68 -13.29 16.46
N GLU A 643 -39.36 -12.16 16.67
CA GLU A 643 -40.77 -12.13 17.08
C GLU A 643 -41.70 -12.66 15.97
N THR A 644 -41.47 -12.27 14.71
CA THR A 644 -42.25 -12.81 13.58
C THR A 644 -42.01 -14.31 13.36
N GLU A 645 -40.77 -14.80 13.50
CA GLU A 645 -40.44 -16.22 13.45
C GLU A 645 -41.17 -17.01 14.53
N SER A 646 -41.19 -16.51 15.78
CA SER A 646 -41.93 -17.16 16.88
C SER A 646 -43.44 -17.17 16.62
N SER A 647 -44.00 -16.09 16.06
CA SER A 647 -45.43 -16.02 15.73
C SER A 647 -45.81 -16.95 14.56
N VAL A 648 -44.94 -17.06 13.55
CA VAL A 648 -45.11 -18.02 12.44
C VAL A 648 -44.98 -19.45 12.95
N HIS A 649 -44.07 -19.74 13.88
CA HIS A 649 -43.92 -21.06 14.50
C HIS A 649 -45.18 -21.46 15.27
N GLU A 650 -45.68 -20.59 16.16
CA GLU A 650 -46.93 -20.82 16.91
C GLU A 650 -48.14 -21.04 15.97
N ARG A 651 -48.23 -20.25 14.88
CA ARG A 651 -49.28 -20.41 13.86
C ARG A 651 -49.17 -21.74 13.10
N LEU A 652 -47.96 -22.17 12.75
CA LEU A 652 -47.73 -23.45 12.07
C LEU A 652 -48.05 -24.63 12.99
N ASP A 653 -47.65 -24.59 14.26
CA ASP A 653 -47.95 -25.66 15.21
C ASP A 653 -49.45 -25.74 15.52
N LYS A 654 -50.16 -24.61 15.57
CA LYS A 654 -51.61 -24.59 15.62
C LYS A 654 -52.24 -25.26 14.39
N GLN A 655 -51.77 -24.95 13.18
CA GLN A 655 -52.22 -25.65 11.96
C GLN A 655 -51.89 -27.15 11.99
N ARG A 656 -50.72 -27.56 12.50
CA ARG A 656 -50.39 -28.99 12.69
C ARG A 656 -51.38 -29.67 13.63
N GLN A 657 -51.78 -29.03 14.73
CA GLN A 657 -52.79 -29.57 15.65
C GLN A 657 -54.18 -29.66 15.00
N GLU A 658 -54.58 -28.65 14.22
CA GLU A 658 -55.84 -28.66 13.45
C GLU A 658 -55.87 -29.78 12.40
N TYR A 659 -54.79 -29.96 11.63
CA TYR A 659 -54.65 -31.07 10.69
C TYR A 659 -54.60 -32.45 11.38
N GLN A 660 -53.88 -32.58 12.50
CA GLN A 660 -53.83 -33.83 13.27
C GLN A 660 -55.22 -34.22 13.79
N THR A 661 -55.97 -33.26 14.33
CA THR A 661 -57.35 -33.46 14.79
C THR A 661 -58.26 -33.89 13.64
N SER A 662 -58.10 -33.29 12.45
CA SER A 662 -58.84 -33.69 11.24
C SER A 662 -58.47 -35.11 10.78
N ILE A 663 -57.18 -35.47 10.81
CA ILE A 663 -56.68 -36.80 10.44
C ILE A 663 -57.25 -37.87 11.37
N ASP A 664 -57.28 -37.61 12.68
CA ASP A 664 -57.81 -38.57 13.66
C ASP A 664 -59.35 -38.69 13.56
N GLY A 665 -60.06 -37.60 13.22
CA GLY A 665 -61.48 -37.66 12.86
C GLY A 665 -61.76 -38.51 11.61
N VAL A 666 -60.89 -38.44 10.59
CA VAL A 666 -61.01 -39.28 9.38
C VAL A 666 -60.69 -40.76 9.68
N LYS A 667 -59.74 -41.06 10.58
CA LYS A 667 -59.48 -42.44 11.05
C LYS A 667 -60.71 -43.04 11.73
N GLU A 668 -61.39 -42.28 12.58
CA GLU A 668 -62.61 -42.75 13.26
C GLU A 668 -63.74 -43.01 12.27
N GLN A 669 -63.94 -42.12 11.28
CA GLN A 669 -64.90 -42.34 10.19
C GLN A 669 -64.58 -43.59 9.35
N LEU A 670 -63.30 -43.87 9.10
CA LEU A 670 -62.86 -45.07 8.40
C LEU A 670 -63.09 -46.35 9.23
N ALA A 671 -62.81 -46.31 10.54
CA ALA A 671 -63.08 -47.42 11.44
C ALA A 671 -64.58 -47.76 11.51
N GLU A 672 -65.43 -46.74 11.57
CA GLU A 672 -66.89 -46.87 11.55
C GLU A 672 -67.43 -47.35 10.18
N ALA A 673 -66.78 -46.99 9.07
CA ALA A 673 -67.11 -47.53 7.75
C ALA A 673 -66.78 -49.04 7.66
N ILE A 674 -65.60 -49.45 8.12
CA ILE A 674 -65.18 -50.87 8.19
C ILE A 674 -66.13 -51.67 9.09
N ARG A 675 -66.60 -51.07 10.20
CA ARG A 675 -67.59 -51.69 11.09
C ARG A 675 -68.92 -51.97 10.37
N LYS A 676 -69.46 -50.96 9.66
CA LYS A 676 -70.69 -51.11 8.86
C LYS A 676 -70.52 -52.11 7.72
N GLU A 677 -69.36 -52.17 7.07
CA GLU A 677 -69.05 -53.19 6.05
C GLU A 677 -69.06 -54.60 6.64
N SER A 678 -68.52 -54.80 7.85
CA SER A 678 -68.61 -56.09 8.57
C SER A 678 -70.06 -56.47 8.89
N GLU A 679 -70.88 -55.52 9.35
CA GLU A 679 -72.30 -55.72 9.61
C GLU A 679 -73.09 -56.07 8.34
N HIS A 680 -72.80 -55.41 7.22
CA HIS A 680 -73.40 -55.71 5.92
C HIS A 680 -72.98 -57.08 5.37
N ASN A 681 -71.72 -57.49 5.59
CA ASN A 681 -71.25 -58.82 5.20
C ASN A 681 -71.91 -59.94 6.04
N ASN A 682 -72.16 -59.70 7.33
CA ASN A 682 -72.92 -60.64 8.18
C ASN A 682 -74.38 -60.74 7.71
N ALA A 683 -75.07 -59.62 7.48
CA ALA A 683 -76.43 -59.61 6.95
C ALA A 683 -76.53 -60.30 5.56
N LEU A 684 -75.50 -60.14 4.71
CA LEU A 684 -75.41 -60.82 3.42
C LEU A 684 -75.20 -62.34 3.57
N ALA A 685 -74.50 -62.80 4.62
CA ALA A 685 -74.37 -64.22 4.93
C ALA A 685 -75.71 -64.83 5.42
N GLU A 686 -76.42 -64.13 6.32
CA GLU A 686 -77.76 -64.51 6.77
C GLU A 686 -78.76 -64.55 5.60
N MET A 687 -78.75 -63.53 4.73
CA MET A 687 -79.61 -63.50 3.54
C MET A 687 -79.32 -64.66 2.57
N LYS A 688 -78.03 -65.03 2.38
CA LYS A 688 -77.65 -66.22 1.59
C LYS A 688 -78.14 -67.51 2.25
N GLN A 689 -78.14 -67.61 3.58
CA GLN A 689 -78.67 -68.76 4.31
C GLN A 689 -80.21 -68.86 4.16
N GLN A 690 -80.93 -67.75 4.27
CA GLN A 690 -82.38 -67.70 4.02
C GLN A 690 -82.73 -68.07 2.57
N LEU A 691 -81.98 -67.55 1.60
CA LEU A 691 -82.19 -67.85 0.18
C LEU A 691 -81.97 -69.34 -0.12
N LYS A 692 -81.00 -69.99 0.54
CA LYS A 692 -80.82 -71.44 0.44
C LYS A 692 -81.99 -72.23 1.03
N LEU A 693 -82.48 -71.86 2.22
CA LEU A 693 -83.68 -72.51 2.80
C LEU A 693 -84.89 -72.38 1.86
N ALA A 694 -85.10 -71.21 1.27
CA ALA A 694 -86.16 -70.99 0.29
C ALA A 694 -85.96 -71.81 -1.01
N GLN A 695 -84.73 -72.14 -1.41
CA GLN A 695 -84.44 -73.05 -2.53
C GLN A 695 -84.78 -74.50 -2.18
N ASP A 696 -84.40 -74.96 -0.99
CA ASP A 696 -84.72 -76.31 -0.49
C ASP A 696 -86.24 -76.52 -0.37
N GLU A 697 -86.98 -75.49 0.08
CA GLU A 697 -88.46 -75.46 0.09
C GLU A 697 -89.07 -75.49 -1.33
N LEU A 698 -88.48 -74.76 -2.28
CA LEU A 698 -88.92 -74.75 -3.68
C LEU A 698 -88.73 -76.13 -4.36
N GLU A 699 -87.64 -76.84 -4.04
CA GLU A 699 -87.40 -78.19 -4.55
C GLU A 699 -88.37 -79.21 -3.93
N SER A 700 -88.74 -79.05 -2.66
CA SER A 700 -89.83 -79.80 -2.03
C SER A 700 -91.17 -79.59 -2.75
N ALA A 701 -91.55 -78.32 -3.02
CA ALA A 701 -92.77 -77.99 -3.76
C ALA A 701 -92.75 -78.52 -5.21
N ARG A 702 -91.58 -78.53 -5.86
CA ARG A 702 -91.38 -79.06 -7.22
C ARG A 702 -91.60 -80.57 -7.28
N ASN A 703 -91.16 -81.30 -6.26
CA ASN A 703 -91.42 -82.74 -6.12
C ASN A 703 -92.91 -83.05 -5.90
N ALA A 704 -93.67 -82.19 -5.20
CA ALA A 704 -95.12 -82.32 -5.10
C ALA A 704 -95.83 -82.06 -6.46
N SER A 705 -95.38 -81.05 -7.23
CA SER A 705 -95.92 -80.73 -8.56
C SER A 705 -95.73 -81.88 -9.57
N SER A 706 -94.62 -82.61 -9.49
CA SER A 706 -94.33 -83.79 -10.31
C SER A 706 -95.42 -84.88 -10.23
N GLY A 707 -96.16 -84.97 -9.11
CA GLY A 707 -97.28 -85.90 -8.95
C GLY A 707 -98.51 -85.57 -9.79
N LEU A 708 -98.74 -84.28 -10.10
CA LEU A 708 -99.86 -83.83 -10.92
C LEU A 708 -99.57 -83.93 -12.43
N GLN A 709 -98.30 -83.74 -12.83
CA GLN A 709 -97.87 -83.77 -14.24
C GLN A 709 -98.29 -85.07 -14.93
N LYS A 710 -98.11 -86.21 -14.24
CA LYS A 710 -98.41 -87.55 -14.75
C LYS A 710 -99.88 -87.79 -15.12
N HIS A 711 -100.81 -87.00 -14.58
CA HIS A 711 -102.24 -87.14 -14.86
C HIS A 711 -102.70 -86.28 -16.05
N LEU A 712 -101.86 -85.36 -16.53
CA LEU A 712 -102.15 -84.45 -17.65
C LEU A 712 -101.73 -85.05 -19.01
N ASP A 713 -100.61 -85.79 -19.05
CA ASP A 713 -100.08 -86.42 -20.26
C ASP A 713 -101.07 -87.41 -20.93
N GLU A 714 -101.94 -88.04 -20.14
CA GLU A 714 -102.98 -88.97 -20.64
C GLU A 714 -104.14 -88.25 -21.38
N GLN A 715 -104.38 -86.96 -21.15
CA GLN A 715 -105.36 -86.19 -21.94
C GLN A 715 -104.74 -85.48 -23.14
N VAL A 716 -103.47 -85.04 -23.04
CA VAL A 716 -102.76 -84.34 -24.12
C VAL A 716 -102.55 -85.22 -25.36
N THR A 717 -102.45 -86.54 -25.19
CA THR A 717 -102.32 -87.50 -26.30
C THR A 717 -103.58 -87.65 -27.16
N ALA A 718 -104.77 -87.25 -26.67
CA ALA A 718 -106.01 -87.29 -27.44
C ALA A 718 -106.21 -86.05 -28.34
N LEU A 719 -105.71 -84.88 -27.95
CA LEU A 719 -105.93 -83.60 -28.66
C LEU A 719 -104.94 -83.35 -29.80
N LYS A 720 -103.67 -83.75 -29.65
CA LYS A 720 -102.59 -83.44 -30.61
C LYS A 720 -102.93 -83.75 -32.07
N LYS A 721 -103.60 -84.87 -32.31
CA LYS A 721 -103.96 -85.35 -33.66
C LYS A 721 -104.99 -84.50 -34.42
N SER A 722 -105.52 -83.43 -33.81
CA SER A 722 -106.45 -82.48 -34.44
C SER A 722 -105.91 -81.05 -34.56
N GLU A 723 -104.77 -80.73 -33.93
CA GLU A 723 -104.20 -79.37 -33.96
C GLU A 723 -103.05 -79.22 -34.96
N GLU A 724 -102.37 -80.32 -35.31
CA GLU A 724 -101.21 -80.35 -36.21
C GLU A 724 -101.52 -79.73 -37.60
N GLU A 725 -102.72 -79.95 -38.14
CA GLU A 725 -103.15 -79.38 -39.43
C GLU A 725 -103.47 -77.86 -39.37
N CYS A 726 -103.85 -77.34 -38.19
CA CYS A 726 -104.11 -75.91 -37.99
C CYS A 726 -102.87 -75.12 -37.54
N HIS A 727 -101.88 -75.80 -36.94
CA HIS A 727 -100.66 -75.15 -36.45
C HIS A 727 -99.75 -74.71 -37.61
N ALA A 728 -99.61 -75.53 -38.66
CA ALA A 728 -98.71 -75.28 -39.78
C ALA A 728 -98.94 -73.93 -40.48
N LEU A 729 -100.19 -73.50 -40.63
CA LEU A 729 -100.56 -72.23 -41.26
C LEU A 729 -100.42 -71.00 -40.33
N ARG A 730 -100.27 -71.21 -39.00
CA ARG A 730 -100.01 -70.13 -38.04
C ARG A 730 -98.52 -69.88 -37.83
N THR A 731 -97.69 -70.94 -37.83
CA THR A 731 -96.24 -70.83 -37.65
C THR A 731 -95.60 -69.87 -38.66
N ALA A 732 -95.87 -70.07 -39.96
CA ALA A 732 -95.31 -69.25 -41.04
C ALA A 732 -95.67 -67.75 -40.98
N LEU A 733 -96.78 -67.38 -40.30
CA LEU A 733 -97.18 -65.98 -40.11
C LEU A 733 -96.59 -65.36 -38.83
N ALA A 734 -96.22 -66.19 -37.85
CA ALA A 734 -95.59 -65.76 -36.61
C ALA A 734 -94.08 -65.53 -36.80
N GLU A 735 -93.39 -66.45 -37.46
CA GLU A 735 -91.93 -66.36 -37.72
C GLU A 735 -91.57 -65.11 -38.53
N ALA A 736 -92.36 -64.78 -39.56
CA ALA A 736 -92.19 -63.56 -40.36
C ALA A 736 -92.32 -62.25 -39.55
N LYS A 737 -93.05 -62.27 -38.42
CA LYS A 737 -93.18 -61.13 -37.51
C LYS A 737 -92.10 -61.11 -36.44
N ASP A 738 -91.75 -62.26 -35.87
CA ASP A 738 -90.71 -62.37 -34.85
C ASP A 738 -89.33 -61.99 -35.41
N VAL A 739 -88.99 -62.41 -36.63
CA VAL A 739 -87.78 -61.96 -37.35
C VAL A 739 -87.79 -60.44 -37.55
N SER A 740 -88.93 -59.86 -37.98
CA SER A 740 -89.05 -58.42 -38.18
C SER A 740 -88.90 -57.63 -36.88
N TYR A 741 -89.46 -58.10 -35.76
CA TYR A 741 -89.30 -57.43 -34.47
C TYR A 741 -87.89 -57.57 -33.90
N LYS A 742 -87.26 -58.75 -34.03
CA LYS A 742 -85.86 -58.96 -33.64
C LYS A 742 -84.92 -58.04 -34.42
N GLN A 743 -85.04 -58.00 -35.74
CA GLN A 743 -84.18 -57.17 -36.59
C GLN A 743 -84.40 -55.65 -36.34
N ILE A 744 -85.62 -55.22 -36.01
CA ILE A 744 -85.89 -53.85 -35.54
C ILE A 744 -85.30 -53.60 -34.14
N SER A 745 -85.31 -54.58 -33.22
CA SER A 745 -84.68 -54.42 -31.90
C SER A 745 -83.14 -54.41 -31.98
N GLU A 746 -82.54 -55.21 -32.85
CA GLU A 746 -81.09 -55.26 -33.08
C GLU A 746 -80.59 -53.98 -33.74
N LEU A 747 -81.29 -53.45 -34.75
CA LEU A 747 -80.96 -52.15 -35.35
C LEU A 747 -81.11 -50.99 -34.35
N ARG A 748 -82.09 -51.05 -33.44
CA ARG A 748 -82.22 -50.07 -32.34
C ARG A 748 -81.09 -50.21 -31.33
N GLN A 749 -80.74 -51.43 -30.93
CA GLN A 749 -79.65 -51.71 -29.99
C GLN A 749 -78.30 -51.22 -30.56
N GLN A 750 -78.00 -51.58 -31.80
CA GLN A 750 -76.82 -51.09 -32.53
C GLN A 750 -76.81 -49.56 -32.64
N SER A 751 -77.97 -48.92 -32.91
CA SER A 751 -78.06 -47.47 -32.92
C SER A 751 -77.84 -46.84 -31.53
N THR A 752 -78.28 -47.46 -30.43
CA THR A 752 -78.05 -46.94 -29.08
C THR A 752 -76.63 -47.17 -28.59
N ASP A 753 -75.99 -48.28 -28.98
CA ASP A 753 -74.62 -48.57 -28.57
C ASP A 753 -73.61 -47.80 -29.42
N ALA A 754 -73.87 -47.58 -30.71
CA ALA A 754 -73.12 -46.63 -31.53
C ALA A 754 -73.29 -45.18 -31.04
N GLN A 755 -74.46 -44.81 -30.51
CA GLN A 755 -74.67 -43.50 -29.88
C GLN A 755 -73.85 -43.36 -28.59
N LYS A 756 -73.84 -44.37 -27.70
CA LYS A 756 -72.96 -44.38 -26.52
C LYS A 756 -71.49 -44.30 -26.91
N GLU A 757 -71.05 -45.08 -27.90
CA GLU A 757 -69.66 -45.07 -28.38
C GLU A 757 -69.28 -43.69 -28.96
N ALA A 758 -70.23 -43.00 -29.62
CA ALA A 758 -70.03 -41.63 -30.08
C ALA A 758 -69.96 -40.61 -28.94
N ASP A 759 -70.82 -40.73 -27.92
CA ASP A 759 -70.80 -39.85 -26.75
C ASP A 759 -69.58 -40.09 -25.85
N GLU A 760 -69.14 -41.35 -25.67
CA GLU A 760 -67.86 -41.70 -25.01
C GLU A 760 -66.66 -41.12 -25.76
N LYS A 761 -66.61 -41.25 -27.09
CA LYS A 761 -65.58 -40.60 -27.91
C LYS A 761 -65.64 -39.08 -27.80
N ARG A 762 -66.82 -38.48 -27.70
CA ARG A 762 -67.01 -37.03 -27.55
C ARG A 762 -66.55 -36.51 -26.18
N VAL A 763 -66.82 -37.25 -25.10
CA VAL A 763 -66.22 -36.99 -23.78
C VAL A 763 -64.70 -37.13 -23.86
N LYS A 764 -64.19 -38.15 -24.55
CA LYS A 764 -62.74 -38.35 -24.70
C LYS A 764 -62.05 -37.25 -25.52
N VAL A 765 -62.72 -36.71 -26.53
CA VAL A 765 -62.26 -35.51 -27.26
C VAL A 765 -62.23 -34.30 -26.34
N SER A 766 -63.28 -34.04 -25.56
CA SER A 766 -63.31 -32.90 -24.61
C SER A 766 -62.21 -33.02 -23.53
N GLU A 767 -61.92 -34.23 -23.05
CA GLU A 767 -60.81 -34.49 -22.12
C GLU A 767 -59.43 -34.18 -22.78
N LEU A 768 -59.25 -34.54 -24.06
CA LEU A 768 -58.03 -34.26 -24.81
C LEU A 768 -57.87 -32.78 -25.17
N GLU A 769 -58.97 -32.10 -25.52
CA GLU A 769 -59.00 -30.64 -25.75
C GLU A 769 -58.64 -29.88 -24.48
N LYS A 770 -59.15 -30.32 -23.32
CA LYS A 770 -58.75 -29.78 -22.02
C LYS A 770 -57.26 -30.03 -21.73
N GLN A 771 -56.77 -31.25 -21.93
CA GLN A 771 -55.35 -31.58 -21.73
C GLN A 771 -54.42 -30.77 -22.65
N LEU A 772 -54.83 -30.48 -23.88
CA LEU A 772 -54.12 -29.58 -24.79
C LEU A 772 -54.12 -28.13 -24.27
N SER A 773 -55.27 -27.61 -23.82
CA SER A 773 -55.36 -26.28 -23.20
C SER A 773 -54.47 -26.17 -21.95
N ASP A 774 -54.50 -27.17 -21.08
CA ASP A 774 -53.67 -27.21 -19.86
C ASP A 774 -52.16 -27.26 -20.23
N LEU A 775 -51.77 -28.02 -21.26
CA LEU A 775 -50.40 -28.05 -21.80
C LEU A 775 -49.98 -26.72 -22.46
N GLU A 776 -50.84 -26.06 -23.23
CA GLU A 776 -50.54 -24.74 -23.82
C GLU A 776 -50.38 -23.67 -22.75
N ASN A 777 -51.17 -23.74 -21.67
CA ASN A 777 -51.03 -22.84 -20.52
C ASN A 777 -49.74 -23.12 -19.74
N MET A 778 -49.40 -24.38 -19.45
CA MET A 778 -48.10 -24.73 -18.83
C MET A 778 -46.93 -24.23 -19.69
N LYS A 779 -46.95 -24.48 -21.00
CA LYS A 779 -45.91 -24.01 -21.93
C LYS A 779 -45.78 -22.49 -21.95
N ARG A 780 -46.90 -21.75 -21.81
CA ARG A 780 -46.89 -20.29 -21.65
C ARG A 780 -46.26 -19.86 -20.33
N THR A 781 -46.58 -20.52 -19.21
CA THR A 781 -45.97 -20.20 -17.92
C THR A 781 -44.48 -20.54 -17.87
N GLU A 782 -44.06 -21.69 -18.42
CA GLU A 782 -42.65 -22.07 -18.54
C GLU A 782 -41.89 -21.09 -19.44
N SER A 783 -42.45 -20.72 -20.60
CA SER A 783 -41.84 -19.73 -21.49
C SER A 783 -41.75 -18.33 -20.84
N GLY A 784 -42.72 -17.95 -20.00
CA GLY A 784 -42.67 -16.70 -19.23
C GLY A 784 -41.64 -16.73 -18.10
N GLN A 785 -41.50 -17.86 -17.41
CA GLN A 785 -40.46 -18.07 -16.40
C GLN A 785 -39.06 -18.06 -17.02
N LEU A 786 -38.88 -18.75 -18.16
CA LEU A 786 -37.62 -18.74 -18.92
C LEU A 786 -37.27 -17.33 -19.43
N GLN A 787 -38.26 -16.54 -19.87
CA GLN A 787 -38.03 -15.13 -20.23
C GLN A 787 -37.63 -14.29 -19.00
N SER A 788 -38.33 -14.42 -17.86
CA SER A 788 -37.96 -13.72 -16.62
C SER A 788 -36.53 -14.07 -16.18
N HIS A 789 -36.16 -15.36 -16.22
CA HIS A 789 -34.80 -15.79 -15.89
C HIS A 789 -33.75 -15.30 -16.89
N LEU A 790 -34.11 -15.11 -18.17
CA LEU A 790 -33.24 -14.49 -19.17
C LEU A 790 -33.03 -12.99 -18.87
N ASP A 791 -34.12 -12.26 -18.63
CA ASP A 791 -34.09 -10.82 -18.31
C ASP A 791 -33.33 -10.55 -17.00
N ASP A 792 -33.48 -11.42 -15.99
CA ASP A 792 -32.76 -11.32 -14.72
C ASP A 792 -31.29 -11.73 -14.86
N ALA A 793 -30.96 -12.70 -15.72
CA ALA A 793 -29.57 -13.02 -16.07
C ALA A 793 -28.90 -11.87 -16.84
N GLN A 794 -29.62 -11.20 -17.74
CA GLN A 794 -29.15 -10.00 -18.45
C GLN A 794 -28.88 -8.85 -17.47
N LYS A 795 -29.80 -8.54 -16.55
CA LYS A 795 -29.56 -7.54 -15.48
C LYS A 795 -28.35 -7.91 -14.62
N LYS A 796 -28.18 -9.20 -14.26
CA LYS A 796 -27.01 -9.65 -13.49
C LYS A 796 -25.70 -9.51 -14.28
N LEU A 797 -25.70 -9.76 -15.59
CA LEU A 797 -24.57 -9.49 -16.48
C LEU A 797 -24.24 -7.99 -16.59
N GLU A 798 -25.25 -7.13 -16.78
CA GLU A 798 -25.03 -5.68 -16.89
C GLU A 798 -24.53 -5.06 -15.56
N ASN A 799 -25.09 -5.49 -14.44
CA ASN A 799 -24.58 -5.11 -13.11
C ASN A 799 -23.13 -5.58 -12.89
N LEU A 800 -22.78 -6.81 -13.32
CA LEU A 800 -21.40 -7.29 -13.26
C LEU A 800 -20.47 -6.50 -14.19
N GLY A 801 -20.95 -6.08 -15.37
CA GLY A 801 -20.23 -5.16 -16.26
C GLY A 801 -19.90 -3.83 -15.57
N GLN A 802 -20.89 -3.19 -14.93
CA GLN A 802 -20.67 -1.94 -14.19
C GLN A 802 -19.71 -2.11 -13.01
N VAL A 803 -19.77 -3.24 -12.29
CA VAL A 803 -18.79 -3.55 -11.21
C VAL A 803 -17.39 -3.74 -11.77
N LEU A 804 -17.24 -4.42 -12.92
CA LEU A 804 -15.95 -4.59 -13.59
C LEU A 804 -15.38 -3.26 -14.09
N ASP A 805 -16.19 -2.38 -14.69
CA ASP A 805 -15.75 -1.05 -15.14
C ASP A 805 -15.34 -0.15 -13.96
N ASN A 806 -16.06 -0.21 -12.84
CA ASN A 806 -15.68 0.53 -11.63
C ASN A 806 -14.38 0.00 -11.01
N ALA A 807 -14.20 -1.33 -10.94
CA ALA A 807 -12.95 -1.94 -10.52
C ALA A 807 -11.78 -1.60 -11.47
N ARG A 808 -12.05 -1.49 -12.78
CA ARG A 808 -11.08 -1.10 -13.80
C ARG A 808 -10.62 0.35 -13.61
N LYS A 809 -11.54 1.27 -13.31
CA LYS A 809 -11.22 2.66 -12.93
C LYS A 809 -10.41 2.73 -11.64
N GLU A 810 -10.81 2.01 -10.59
CA GLU A 810 -10.03 1.95 -9.34
C GLU A 810 -8.60 1.44 -9.58
N ILE A 811 -8.41 0.43 -10.44
CA ILE A 811 -7.07 -0.06 -10.81
C ILE A 811 -6.27 1.02 -11.55
N GLU A 812 -6.89 1.76 -12.45
CA GLU A 812 -6.25 2.82 -13.25
C GLU A 812 -5.88 4.04 -12.39
N GLU A 813 -6.77 4.47 -11.48
CA GLU A 813 -6.50 5.49 -10.46
C GLU A 813 -5.38 5.07 -9.48
N ARG A 814 -5.41 3.82 -9.00
CA ARG A 814 -4.34 3.27 -8.15
C ARG A 814 -3.01 3.15 -8.91
N SER A 815 -3.03 2.81 -10.19
CA SER A 815 -1.83 2.76 -11.03
C SER A 815 -1.21 4.15 -11.22
N ALA A 816 -2.02 5.17 -11.53
CA ALA A 816 -1.56 6.55 -11.60
C ALA A 816 -1.03 7.04 -10.24
N SER A 817 -1.66 6.66 -9.13
CA SER A 817 -1.16 6.98 -7.77
C SER A 817 0.20 6.32 -7.49
N ILE A 818 0.39 5.06 -7.90
CA ILE A 818 1.68 4.36 -7.80
C ILE A 818 2.76 5.02 -8.65
N GLU A 819 2.45 5.44 -9.89
CA GLU A 819 3.38 6.12 -10.79
C GLU A 819 3.84 7.48 -10.22
N ASN A 820 2.90 8.28 -9.68
CA ASN A 820 3.25 9.52 -8.97
C ASN A 820 4.12 9.25 -7.72
N LEU A 821 3.81 8.22 -6.93
CA LEU A 821 4.62 7.84 -5.77
C LEU A 821 6.02 7.32 -6.14
N GLN A 822 6.17 6.69 -7.31
CA GLN A 822 7.48 6.31 -7.85
C GLN A 822 8.29 7.54 -8.28
N GLN A 823 7.66 8.53 -8.92
CA GLN A 823 8.31 9.79 -9.28
C GLN A 823 8.73 10.62 -8.05
N ASP A 824 7.89 10.69 -7.02
CA ASP A 824 8.23 11.31 -5.73
C ASP A 824 9.39 10.57 -5.03
N LEU A 825 9.40 9.23 -5.07
CA LEU A 825 10.48 8.41 -4.49
C LEU A 825 11.81 8.59 -5.22
N GLU A 826 11.81 8.65 -6.56
CA GLU A 826 13.01 8.92 -7.36
C GLU A 826 13.53 10.34 -7.11
N SER A 827 12.63 11.33 -7.04
CA SER A 827 12.96 12.71 -6.68
C SER A 827 13.55 12.83 -5.27
N ALA A 828 13.02 12.08 -4.30
CA ALA A 828 13.56 12.01 -2.94
C ALA A 828 14.91 11.27 -2.89
N SER A 829 15.11 10.23 -3.71
CA SER A 829 16.37 9.50 -3.82
C SER A 829 17.50 10.38 -4.40
N LEU A 830 17.21 11.13 -5.47
CA LEU A 830 18.11 12.14 -6.02
C LEU A 830 18.48 13.19 -4.97
N ARG A 831 17.49 13.74 -4.26
CA ARG A 831 17.73 14.73 -3.21
C ARG A 831 18.54 14.19 -2.03
N ASN A 832 18.35 12.92 -1.64
CA ASN A 832 19.17 12.28 -0.61
C ASN A 832 20.62 12.13 -1.07
N LYS A 833 20.84 11.72 -2.34
CA LYS A 833 22.18 11.63 -2.92
C LYS A 833 22.89 12.98 -2.97
N ASP A 834 22.19 14.05 -3.33
CA ASP A 834 22.73 15.43 -3.29
C ASP A 834 23.09 15.83 -1.86
N LEU A 835 22.29 15.46 -0.86
CA LEU A 835 22.58 15.70 0.55
C LEU A 835 23.78 14.87 1.04
N GLU A 836 23.93 13.62 0.62
CA GLU A 836 25.09 12.77 0.92
C GLU A 836 26.39 13.34 0.33
N GLU A 837 26.35 13.85 -0.91
CA GLU A 837 27.50 14.52 -1.53
C GLU A 837 27.85 15.83 -0.80
N ASN A 838 26.85 16.62 -0.38
CA ASN A 838 27.07 17.85 0.38
C ASN A 838 27.59 17.59 1.80
N VAL A 839 27.11 16.54 2.49
CA VAL A 839 27.67 16.08 3.77
C VAL A 839 29.11 15.61 3.60
N SER A 840 29.42 14.91 2.50
CA SER A 840 30.79 14.47 2.19
C SER A 840 31.75 15.66 1.98
N LYS A 841 31.31 16.70 1.26
CA LYS A 841 32.07 17.95 1.09
C LYS A 841 32.28 18.67 2.42
N LEU A 842 31.21 18.94 3.18
CA LEU A 842 31.28 19.60 4.48
C LEU A 842 32.16 18.83 5.50
N SER A 843 32.16 17.49 5.44
CA SER A 843 33.07 16.68 6.25
C SER A 843 34.54 16.86 5.84
N SER A 844 34.83 16.95 4.54
CA SER A 844 36.19 17.23 4.05
C SER A 844 36.63 18.66 4.40
N ASP A 845 35.75 19.65 4.26
CA ASP A 845 36.04 21.04 4.58
C ASP A 845 36.30 21.22 6.08
N TRP A 846 35.52 20.55 6.94
CA TRP A 846 35.75 20.52 8.38
C TRP A 846 37.08 19.83 8.75
N GLU A 847 37.44 18.73 8.09
CA GLU A 847 38.72 18.05 8.31
C GLU A 847 39.90 18.94 7.88
N ASN A 848 39.80 19.62 6.73
CA ASN A 848 40.78 20.59 6.25
C ASN A 848 40.94 21.78 7.22
N GLU A 849 39.84 22.37 7.69
CA GLU A 849 39.91 23.51 8.62
C GLU A 849 40.46 23.08 9.99
N LYS A 850 40.13 21.86 10.45
CA LYS A 850 40.71 21.24 11.64
C LYS A 850 42.22 21.00 11.52
N GLU A 851 42.72 20.58 10.37
CA GLU A 851 44.18 20.53 10.12
C GLU A 851 44.83 21.92 10.17
N HIS A 852 44.17 22.94 9.60
CA HIS A 852 44.62 24.33 9.70
C HIS A 852 44.64 24.85 11.15
N TRP A 853 43.62 24.54 11.95
CA TRP A 853 43.60 24.85 13.39
C TRP A 853 44.72 24.14 14.16
N ASN A 854 45.00 22.86 13.87
CA ASN A 854 46.13 22.14 14.46
C ASN A 854 47.49 22.77 14.08
N SER A 855 47.62 23.29 12.84
CA SER A 855 48.81 24.02 12.40
C SER A 855 48.99 25.33 13.16
N LEU A 856 47.93 26.13 13.31
CA LEU A 856 47.94 27.37 14.09
C LEU A 856 48.23 27.13 15.58
N GLU A 857 47.73 26.04 16.17
CA GLU A 857 48.07 25.67 17.55
C GLU A 857 49.56 25.28 17.67
N SER A 858 50.12 24.59 16.67
CA SER A 858 51.55 24.27 16.61
C SER A 858 52.43 25.53 16.51
N GLU A 859 52.03 26.49 15.66
CA GLU A 859 52.70 27.80 15.55
C GLU A 859 52.60 28.60 16.86
N LEU A 860 51.43 28.62 17.51
CA LEU A 860 51.24 29.28 18.80
C LEU A 860 52.12 28.67 19.90
N VAL A 861 52.28 27.34 19.91
CA VAL A 861 53.23 26.64 20.80
C VAL A 861 54.68 27.01 20.46
N GLY A 862 55.02 27.16 19.18
CA GLY A 862 56.33 27.67 18.73
C GLY A 862 56.63 29.08 19.24
N VAL A 863 55.72 30.03 18.99
CA VAL A 863 55.83 31.42 19.46
C VAL A 863 55.91 31.48 20.99
N SER A 864 55.15 30.64 21.70
CA SER A 864 55.22 30.53 23.17
C SER A 864 56.61 30.09 23.66
N GLN A 865 57.27 29.16 22.95
CA GLN A 865 58.65 28.77 23.24
C GLN A 865 59.65 29.91 22.94
N ASP A 866 59.46 30.68 21.87
CA ASP A 866 60.35 31.81 21.54
C ASP A 866 60.15 33.00 22.50
N VAL A 867 58.93 33.30 22.93
CA VAL A 867 58.66 34.26 24.02
C VAL A 867 59.39 33.84 25.30
N LYS A 868 59.41 32.54 25.61
CA LYS A 868 60.18 32.02 26.76
C LYS A 868 61.68 32.18 26.56
N ARG A 869 62.24 31.85 25.39
CA ARG A 869 63.67 32.06 25.07
C ARG A 869 64.07 33.53 25.17
N ILE A 870 63.25 34.44 24.64
CA ILE A 870 63.46 35.90 24.74
C ILE A 870 63.46 36.35 26.20
N LYS A 871 62.54 35.82 27.02
CA LYS A 871 62.52 36.10 28.47
C LYS A 871 63.78 35.58 29.17
N ASP A 872 64.18 34.34 28.92
CA ASP A 872 65.39 33.75 29.52
C ASP A 872 66.66 34.54 29.14
N ILE A 873 66.74 35.03 27.89
CA ILE A 873 67.80 35.94 27.42
C ILE A 873 67.74 37.28 28.16
N ASN A 874 66.56 37.91 28.27
CA ASN A 874 66.38 39.19 28.96
C ASN A 874 66.73 39.10 30.46
N ASP A 875 66.31 38.03 31.14
CA ASP A 875 66.63 37.79 32.55
C ASP A 875 68.14 37.57 32.76
N ASN A 876 68.86 37.06 31.77
CA ASN A 876 70.32 36.95 31.81
C ASN A 876 71.03 38.28 31.51
N LEU A 877 70.57 39.04 30.51
CA LEU A 877 71.07 40.39 30.23
C LEU A 877 70.87 41.33 31.43
N SER A 878 69.76 41.19 32.15
CA SER A 878 69.47 41.94 33.39
C SER A 878 70.49 41.63 34.51
N LYS A 879 70.86 40.35 34.69
CA LYS A 879 71.90 39.94 35.65
C LYS A 879 73.29 40.47 35.25
N ASP A 880 73.61 40.46 33.96
CA ASP A 880 74.88 41.01 33.45
C ASP A 880 74.94 42.53 33.62
N LEU A 881 73.84 43.25 33.38
CA LEU A 881 73.75 44.69 33.68
C LEU A 881 73.92 44.97 35.17
N GLU A 882 73.32 44.18 36.06
CA GLU A 882 73.51 44.32 37.51
C GLU A 882 74.96 44.02 37.94
N SER A 883 75.59 43.02 37.33
CA SER A 883 77.01 42.67 37.51
C SER A 883 77.94 43.80 37.06
N ARG A 884 77.69 44.39 35.88
CA ARG A 884 78.44 45.56 35.38
C ARG A 884 78.23 46.80 36.24
N ASN A 885 77.01 47.05 36.73
CA ASN A 885 76.76 48.14 37.67
C ASN A 885 77.52 47.96 38.99
N LYS A 886 77.64 46.72 39.52
CA LYS A 886 78.48 46.43 40.69
C LYS A 886 79.97 46.69 40.41
N GLN A 887 80.48 46.30 39.24
CA GLN A 887 81.85 46.61 38.81
C GLN A 887 82.10 48.13 38.71
N ILE A 888 81.15 48.88 38.17
CA ILE A 888 81.21 50.35 38.08
C ILE A 888 81.25 50.99 39.47
N GLU A 889 80.42 50.53 40.41
CA GLU A 889 80.41 51.10 41.76
C GLU A 889 81.67 50.73 42.56
N GLU A 890 82.21 49.52 42.39
CA GLU A 890 83.54 49.16 42.89
C GLU A 890 84.64 50.08 42.33
N ILE A 891 84.59 50.42 41.04
CA ILE A 891 85.56 51.32 40.41
C ILE A 891 85.44 52.72 41.02
N LYS A 892 84.23 53.27 41.21
CA LYS A 892 84.04 54.56 41.91
C LYS A 892 84.56 54.54 43.35
N VAL A 893 84.38 53.44 44.08
CA VAL A 893 84.92 53.30 45.44
C VAL A 893 86.44 53.27 45.43
N LYS A 894 87.06 52.53 44.50
CA LYS A 894 88.53 52.50 44.31
C LYS A 894 89.07 53.87 43.90
N GLU A 895 88.39 54.58 43.00
CA GLU A 895 88.73 55.94 42.57
C GLU A 895 88.65 56.95 43.73
N SER A 896 87.58 56.88 44.54
CA SER A 896 87.41 57.70 45.74
C SER A 896 88.52 57.45 46.78
N HIS A 897 88.91 56.18 46.97
CA HIS A 897 90.03 55.82 47.84
C HIS A 897 91.38 56.34 47.31
N LEU A 898 91.64 56.22 46.01
CA LEU A 898 92.86 56.77 45.38
C LEU A 898 92.91 58.30 45.47
N LYS A 899 91.78 58.99 45.28
CA LYS A 899 91.65 60.45 45.50
C LYS A 899 91.96 60.84 46.94
N MET A 900 91.51 60.04 47.92
CA MET A 900 91.84 60.24 49.33
C MET A 900 93.33 60.04 49.63
N LEU A 901 93.92 58.94 49.14
CA LEU A 901 95.34 58.61 49.35
C LEU A 901 96.28 59.68 48.77
N ASN A 902 95.97 60.16 47.57
CA ASN A 902 96.73 61.23 46.90
C ASN A 902 96.71 62.53 47.71
N LYS A 903 95.56 62.88 48.33
CA LYS A 903 95.47 64.02 49.25
C LYS A 903 96.38 63.86 50.47
N THR A 904 96.41 62.68 51.09
CA THR A 904 97.28 62.40 52.25
C THR A 904 98.76 62.58 51.90
N LEU A 905 99.21 62.06 50.76
CA LEU A 905 100.59 62.21 50.29
C LEU A 905 100.99 63.70 50.10
N GLN A 906 100.07 64.53 49.57
CA GLN A 906 100.31 65.98 49.45
C GLN A 906 100.44 66.66 50.82
N GLU A 907 99.71 66.21 51.83
CA GLU A 907 99.82 66.74 53.20
C GLU A 907 101.10 66.27 53.92
N GLU A 908 101.68 65.12 53.56
CA GLU A 908 102.96 64.65 54.09
C GLU A 908 104.15 65.40 53.48
N ILE A 909 104.18 65.58 52.15
CA ILE A 909 105.18 66.42 51.47
C ILE A 909 105.23 67.82 52.09
N ARG A 910 104.07 68.38 52.45
CA ARG A 910 103.93 69.71 53.06
C ARG A 910 104.47 69.81 54.50
N LYS A 911 104.76 68.69 55.18
CA LYS A 911 105.32 68.67 56.56
C LYS A 911 106.86 68.73 56.59
N PHE A 912 107.55 68.38 55.50
CA PHE A 912 109.01 68.24 55.45
C PHE A 912 109.77 69.49 54.94
N SER A 913 109.26 70.72 55.10
CA SER A 913 109.96 71.94 54.61
C SER A 913 109.73 73.24 55.41
N ARG A 914 110.79 73.72 56.07
CA ARG A 914 111.04 75.03 56.73
C ARG A 914 112.59 75.20 56.80
N PRO A 915 113.23 76.42 56.87
CA PRO A 915 112.86 77.53 57.77
C PRO A 915 113.19 79.02 57.37
N ASN A 916 112.59 79.96 58.13
CA ASN A 916 113.04 81.28 58.64
C ASN A 916 113.78 82.39 57.84
N TYR A 917 113.12 83.58 57.82
CA TYR A 917 113.57 84.99 58.01
C TYR A 917 114.46 85.77 56.99
N ALA A 918 113.82 86.77 56.34
CA ALA A 918 114.15 88.22 56.12
C ALA A 918 115.62 88.73 56.09
N PRO A 919 116.01 89.66 55.17
CA PRO A 919 115.37 90.98 54.96
C PRO A 919 114.98 91.30 53.49
N GLY A 920 114.65 92.57 53.17
CA GLY A 920 113.93 92.96 51.94
C GLY A 920 114.62 93.95 50.97
N ASN A 921 113.79 94.52 50.08
CA ASN A 921 114.06 95.36 48.89
C ASN A 921 114.65 94.62 47.65
N HIS A 922 114.27 94.92 46.39
CA HIS A 922 112.98 95.36 45.81
C HIS A 922 113.02 95.23 44.26
N THR A 923 112.76 94.05 43.70
CA THR A 923 112.51 93.79 42.25
C THR A 923 111.64 92.54 42.12
N SER A 924 110.63 92.49 41.24
CA SER A 924 109.63 91.41 41.25
C SER A 924 108.95 91.14 39.90
N PRO A 925 109.17 89.94 39.33
CA PRO A 925 108.08 89.04 38.88
C PRO A 925 108.43 87.54 39.15
N PRO A 926 107.65 86.51 38.74
CA PRO A 926 106.23 86.42 38.39
C PRO A 926 105.44 85.24 39.06
N SER A 927 104.11 85.23 38.87
CA SER A 927 103.22 84.04 38.70
C SER A 927 103.07 82.95 39.78
N ARG A 928 102.28 83.25 40.83
CA ARG A 928 101.18 82.41 41.40
C ARG A 928 100.27 83.33 42.25
N SER A 929 98.97 83.11 42.44
CA SER A 929 98.10 81.95 42.19
C SER A 929 96.64 82.37 41.87
N GLU A 930 95.79 81.38 41.58
CA GLU A 930 94.35 81.29 41.94
C GLU A 930 93.34 82.25 41.26
N SER A 931 92.16 81.81 40.83
CA SER A 931 91.63 80.44 40.52
C SER A 931 90.38 80.58 39.61
N HIS A 932 89.91 79.60 38.84
CA HIS A 932 90.20 78.16 38.78
C HIS A 932 90.53 77.67 37.35
N ILE A 933 91.36 76.62 37.29
CA ILE A 933 91.60 75.75 36.12
C ILE A 933 90.58 74.58 36.21
N GLY A 934 90.06 73.98 35.13
CA GLY A 934 90.17 74.29 33.71
C GLY A 934 90.22 73.03 32.81
N LEU A 935 89.73 73.17 31.57
CA LEU A 935 89.85 72.26 30.41
C LEU A 935 89.13 70.89 30.43
N SER A 936 88.36 70.67 29.35
CA SER A 936 88.16 69.48 28.48
C SER A 936 88.21 68.05 29.10
N ASP A 937 87.38 67.08 28.72
CA ASP A 937 86.71 66.86 27.41
C ASP A 937 85.51 65.89 27.54
N SER A 938 84.66 65.81 26.50
CA SER A 938 83.62 64.80 26.24
C SER A 938 82.41 64.70 27.20
N SER A 939 81.31 64.16 26.67
CA SER A 939 79.98 64.03 27.31
C SER A 939 79.67 62.57 27.70
N PRO A 940 78.50 62.24 28.29
CA PRO A 940 77.66 62.95 29.26
C PRO A 940 77.47 62.15 30.58
N PRO A 941 76.88 62.73 31.64
CA PRO A 941 75.51 62.28 31.98
C PRO A 941 74.59 63.36 32.59
N SER A 942 73.28 63.09 32.54
CA SER A 942 72.22 63.90 33.14
C SER A 942 72.25 63.95 34.68
N ALA A 943 71.73 65.02 35.27
CA ALA A 943 70.48 65.01 36.08
C ALA A 943 70.27 66.31 36.92
N ARG A 944 69.11 66.38 37.61
CA ARG A 944 68.80 67.19 38.83
C ARG A 944 68.48 68.69 38.61
N MET A 945 67.56 69.33 39.37
CA MET A 945 66.64 68.88 40.44
C MET A 945 65.34 69.71 40.49
N SER A 946 64.21 69.04 40.80
CA SER A 946 63.34 69.35 41.96
C SER A 946 62.29 68.21 42.09
N LEU A 947 62.32 67.40 43.16
CA LEU A 947 61.47 67.53 44.37
C LEU A 947 59.97 67.35 44.02
N ASN A 948 59.28 66.26 44.41
CA ASN A 948 59.31 65.59 45.72
C ASN A 948 59.13 64.04 45.69
N ILE A 949 59.30 63.44 46.88
CA ILE A 949 59.19 62.01 47.26
C ILE A 949 58.11 61.97 48.39
N PRO A 950 57.12 61.04 48.44
CA PRO A 950 57.42 59.69 48.94
C PRO A 950 56.51 58.47 48.57
N ARG A 951 57.20 57.32 48.41
CA ARG A 951 56.90 55.97 48.96
C ARG A 951 55.61 55.16 48.67
N ASN A 952 55.89 53.86 48.45
CA ASN A 952 55.21 52.65 48.93
C ASN A 952 53.92 52.15 48.24
N ALA A 953 54.03 50.95 47.67
CA ALA A 953 52.98 49.93 47.55
C ALA A 953 52.76 49.24 48.93
N PRO A 954 51.74 48.36 49.15
CA PRO A 954 50.88 47.70 48.15
C PRO A 954 49.36 47.60 48.47
N ALA A 955 48.66 46.88 47.59
CA ALA A 955 47.37 46.20 47.75
C ALA A 955 46.03 46.95 47.47
N THR A 956 45.10 46.16 46.89
CA THR A 956 43.62 46.30 46.88
C THR A 956 42.95 47.62 46.46
N GLY A 957 42.44 47.63 45.22
CA GLY A 957 41.01 47.94 44.95
C GLY A 957 40.52 49.39 45.01
N THR A 958 40.48 50.07 43.85
CA THR A 958 39.40 51.01 43.41
C THR A 958 39.61 51.37 41.92
N PRO A 959 38.57 51.76 41.15
CA PRO A 959 38.70 52.13 39.74
C PRO A 959 39.23 53.57 39.56
N PRO A 960 39.76 53.92 38.37
CA PRO A 960 40.31 55.25 38.11
C PRO A 960 39.23 56.33 38.05
N GLU A 961 39.54 57.52 38.60
CA GLU A 961 38.65 58.68 38.63
C GLU A 961 38.54 59.34 37.26
N VAL A 962 37.31 59.46 36.73
CA VAL A 962 37.05 60.00 35.38
C VAL A 962 37.15 61.52 35.39
N ASN A 963 37.82 62.10 34.38
CA ASN A 963 37.92 63.56 34.23
C ASN A 963 36.54 64.19 33.90
N ILE A 964 35.86 64.66 34.95
CA ILE A 964 34.50 65.20 34.88
C ILE A 964 34.44 66.48 34.02
N GLU A 965 35.50 67.30 33.99
CA GLU A 965 35.52 68.54 33.18
C GLU A 965 35.54 68.22 31.68
N TYR A 966 36.29 67.19 31.26
CA TYR A 966 36.26 66.70 29.89
C TYR A 966 34.89 66.12 29.53
N LEU A 967 34.34 65.24 30.38
CA LEU A 967 33.04 64.62 30.17
C LEU A 967 31.91 65.66 30.06
N LYS A 968 31.91 66.67 30.95
CA LYS A 968 30.99 67.81 30.95
C LYS A 968 31.05 68.63 29.64
N ASN A 969 32.25 68.89 29.13
CA ASN A 969 32.43 69.60 27.85
C ASN A 969 31.95 68.78 26.65
N VAL A 970 32.14 67.45 26.66
CA VAL A 970 31.57 66.54 25.65
C VAL A 970 30.04 66.52 25.74
N LEU A 971 29.48 66.39 26.95
CA LEU A 971 28.03 66.35 27.19
C LEU A 971 27.33 67.62 26.69
N ILE A 972 27.86 68.81 27.00
CA ILE A 972 27.29 70.09 26.53
C ILE A 972 27.21 70.10 25.00
N LYS A 973 28.33 69.80 24.33
CA LYS A 973 28.45 69.85 22.86
C LYS A 973 27.54 68.87 22.11
N PHE A 974 27.15 67.74 22.75
CA PHE A 974 26.21 66.76 22.18
C PHE A 974 24.75 66.92 22.65
N ILE A 975 24.48 67.73 23.68
CA ILE A 975 23.13 68.11 24.10
C ILE A 975 22.58 69.26 23.26
N GLU A 976 23.45 70.11 22.70
CA GLU A 976 23.10 71.19 21.77
C GLU A 976 22.45 70.67 20.47
N ASP A 977 22.93 69.56 19.90
CA ASP A 977 22.24 68.89 18.79
C ASP A 977 21.11 67.97 19.29
N LYS A 978 19.88 68.29 18.88
CA LYS A 978 18.69 67.51 19.22
C LYS A 978 18.66 66.12 18.56
N ARG A 979 19.31 65.91 17.41
CA ARG A 979 19.27 64.64 16.67
C ARG A 979 20.16 63.56 17.27
N THR A 980 21.27 63.94 17.91
CA THR A 980 22.20 62.98 18.55
C THR A 980 21.77 62.55 19.95
N ARG A 981 20.90 63.31 20.62
CA ARG A 981 20.59 63.16 22.04
C ARG A 981 20.12 61.74 22.44
N ALA A 982 19.26 61.11 21.65
CA ALA A 982 18.78 59.75 21.91
C ALA A 982 19.90 58.70 21.89
N ARG A 983 20.91 58.88 21.02
CA ARG A 983 22.07 57.97 20.90
C ARG A 983 23.08 58.15 22.03
N LEU A 984 23.04 59.26 22.76
CA LEU A 984 23.94 59.51 23.89
C LEU A 984 23.48 58.84 25.19
N ILE A 985 22.17 58.62 25.40
CA ILE A 985 21.65 58.08 26.67
C ILE A 985 22.38 56.81 27.13
N PRO A 986 22.61 55.78 26.29
CA PRO A 986 23.32 54.58 26.72
C PRO A 986 24.74 54.90 27.22
N VAL A 987 25.48 55.75 26.49
CA VAL A 987 26.84 56.16 26.84
C VAL A 987 26.87 56.93 28.16
N ILE A 988 25.89 57.81 28.40
CA ILE A 988 25.75 58.56 29.66
C ILE A 988 25.47 57.58 30.82
N THR A 989 24.49 56.70 30.67
CA THR A 989 24.12 55.71 31.69
C THR A 989 25.30 54.80 32.05
N THR A 990 26.10 54.35 31.05
CA THR A 990 27.28 53.51 31.29
C THR A 990 28.47 54.29 31.88
N MET A 991 28.71 55.55 31.49
CA MET A 991 29.87 56.31 32.00
C MET A 991 29.63 56.99 33.36
N LEU A 992 28.37 57.27 33.72
CA LEU A 992 28.01 57.87 35.02
C LEU A 992 27.34 56.89 35.99
N ASN A 993 27.19 55.61 35.60
CA ASN A 993 26.49 54.58 36.38
C ASN A 993 25.08 55.02 36.81
N CYS A 994 24.34 55.70 35.93
CA CYS A 994 23.00 56.21 36.25
C CYS A 994 22.06 55.05 36.63
N THR A 995 21.26 55.26 37.67
CA THR A 995 20.27 54.25 38.10
C THR A 995 19.21 54.01 37.01
N PRO A 996 18.47 52.88 37.04
CA PRO A 996 17.40 52.61 36.08
C PRO A 996 16.31 53.71 36.06
N GLU A 997 16.01 54.29 37.23
CA GLU A 997 15.01 55.34 37.41
C GLU A 997 15.48 56.69 36.84
N GLU A 998 16.77 57.01 36.98
CA GLU A 998 17.40 58.16 36.32
C GLU A 998 17.48 57.97 34.81
N THR A 999 17.77 56.76 34.35
CA THR A 999 17.80 56.42 32.92
C THR A 999 16.41 56.58 32.29
N HIS A 1000 15.34 56.14 32.96
CA HIS A 1000 13.96 56.43 32.52
C HIS A 1000 13.63 57.93 32.55
N ARG A 1001 14.12 58.69 33.53
CA ARG A 1001 13.98 60.17 33.58
C ARG A 1001 14.74 60.91 32.49
N LEU A 1002 15.82 60.33 31.96
CA LEU A 1002 16.56 60.85 30.80
C LEU A 1002 15.83 60.52 29.49
N GLN A 1003 15.37 59.27 29.32
CA GLN A 1003 14.61 58.84 28.15
C GLN A 1003 13.28 59.59 27.98
N SER A 1004 12.58 59.89 29.07
CA SER A 1004 11.32 60.66 29.06
C SER A 1004 11.48 62.18 28.85
N LYS A 1005 12.68 62.67 28.49
CA LYS A 1005 13.00 64.08 28.21
C LYS A 1005 13.72 64.30 26.87
N VAL A 1006 13.71 63.30 25.99
CA VAL A 1006 14.20 63.37 24.60
C VAL A 1006 13.02 63.32 23.64
#